data_AF-A0A2T9XUS5-F1
#
_entry.id   AF-A0A2T9XUS5-F1
#
_cell.length_a   1.000
_cell.length_b   1.000
_cell.length_c   1.000
_cell.angle_alpha   90.00
_cell.angle_beta   90.00
_cell.angle_gamma   90.00
#
_symmetry.space_group_name_H-M   'P 1'
#
loop_
_entity.id
_entity.type
_entity.pdbx_description
1 polymer ?
#
loop_
_entity_poly.entity_id
_entity_poly.type
_entity_poly.pdbx_seq_one_letter_code
_entity_poly.pdbx_strand_id
1 'polypeptide(L)'
;MGPARSTRAMQDVELAEDGADVRMPTRPGPASAGPEGPSMMGLWPALRRWWPIPVIVALAVAATTITMDRRDAARSDRIAAVAGMIRPLSTAPSVLWRASGTTDDDVLAAGGALVVVGPRDEVWRATSLEPATGAARWSRVLGPVALAGTEGGEVQCPHTGADVGLVVVCVVTSPWPVYTDGNGAPQGARSVTHRVVALSADDGAVLGQWTFTGTSIAFARADADVVVATTGTDLFVEIARRRAVSGDVVWRHRSSEAELSAGAARVEVAPRLVLLTGATSSVLDADAGTVLFSEPSLSYVLTAPLGDRFVTWSIAHGGELHDATGARKFAVPGFPAEQLANAGSASELVVIDQGRSVVGDELATGRQLWSAETGLDPVLTVDRELVLAGGPRVGVLDLDTGAVVWSREVGEAIVGRPLSDGALVVTLATALDGSAQLEAFGLRDGVPYWSVPLPDAVRDLSAQGVTCSCARRTGSSRWAEPPAMGRKRRADDAETEVPRGAARGVQCRGAHAYAPPPSSPRRGLLGRILVAVFGVPADARPTATPAKDPLMSYDTATPQQPSGMRVNRYLPYAAQFAVDLPDRTWPGKRVTKAPRWCAVDLRDGNQALIEPMNPARKLQMFELLVQMGFKEIEVGFPSASQTDFDFVRMLIEEHRIPDDVVIQVLTQSREHLIERTYEAIEGAKRVIVHLYNSTSTLQREVVFRTDEDGVVDIATSGAHLCKKYEETVPGTEVYYEYSPESYTGTELEFAARVCNAVLDVLEPTPERKVIINLPATVEMATPNVYADSIEWMGRHLHHRENVIISLHPHNDRGTGVAAAELGYLAGADRIEGCLFGNGERTGNVCLVTLGLNLFSQGVDPELDFSDIGHIRRTVEACTQLPVGERHPYGGDLVFTAFSGSHQDAIKKGLDALAVQAAAAGTEVEDVVWAVPYLPIDPKDVGRSYEAIIRVNSQSGKGGISYLLKSERDLDLPRRLQIEFSRVVQGFTDEHGSEVTADDLWRIFNDEYLPAEPGGPLSPWGRLSLRGTRSASIEDGPDTISVDLVDNGEPRTIEGSGNGPIAAFVNALDGIGVHVQVLDYAEHALSAGGDATAAAYVECAVGDQTLWGVGLDPSITTASLKAIISAVNRALR
;
A
#
# COMPACT_ATOMS: atom_id res chain seq x y z
N MET A 1 44.34 -21.70 -30.28
CA MET A 1 43.98 -23.11 -30.01
C MET A 1 43.90 -23.28 -28.49
N GLY A 2 42.90 -23.99 -27.96
CA GLY A 2 42.78 -24.29 -26.52
C GLY A 2 43.51 -25.59 -26.11
N PRO A 3 43.15 -26.25 -24.99
CA PRO A 3 42.02 -25.93 -24.09
C PRO A 3 42.21 -26.17 -22.55
N ALA A 4 41.18 -25.78 -21.78
CA ALA A 4 40.58 -26.49 -20.63
C ALA A 4 41.30 -26.73 -19.25
N ARG A 5 40.59 -26.31 -18.20
CA ARG A 5 40.19 -27.05 -16.96
C ARG A 5 41.14 -27.26 -15.75
N SER A 6 40.92 -26.39 -14.75
CA SER A 6 40.33 -26.68 -13.42
C SER A 6 41.08 -27.35 -12.23
N THR A 7 40.72 -26.83 -11.04
CA THR A 7 40.67 -27.44 -9.68
C THR A 7 41.95 -27.66 -8.85
N ARG A 8 41.99 -26.95 -7.71
CA ARG A 8 42.52 -27.28 -6.36
C ARG A 8 43.65 -28.33 -6.27
N ALA A 9 44.81 -27.92 -5.75
CA ALA A 9 45.16 -28.07 -4.32
C ALA A 9 46.58 -27.58 -4.01
N MET A 10 46.80 -27.08 -2.79
CA MET A 10 47.96 -27.48 -1.98
C MET A 10 47.67 -27.26 -0.50
N GLN A 11 48.08 -28.23 0.32
CA GLN A 11 47.90 -28.30 1.76
C GLN A 11 49.30 -28.45 2.42
N ASP A 12 49.32 -28.71 3.73
CA ASP A 12 50.37 -29.40 4.52
C ASP A 12 51.49 -28.51 5.10
N VAL A 13 52.27 -28.88 6.13
CA VAL A 13 52.41 -30.10 6.99
C VAL A 13 52.99 -29.63 8.35
N GLU A 14 52.84 -30.21 9.55
CA GLU A 14 52.02 -31.31 10.15
C GLU A 14 51.69 -30.83 11.61
N LEU A 15 51.57 -31.53 12.76
CA LEU A 15 51.70 -32.89 13.35
C LEU A 15 50.48 -33.06 14.34
N ALA A 16 49.97 -34.21 14.81
CA ALA A 16 50.41 -35.60 15.01
C ALA A 16 50.89 -35.92 16.45
N GLU A 17 50.54 -37.05 17.10
CA GLU A 17 49.59 -38.13 16.76
C GLU A 17 49.17 -38.94 18.02
N ASP A 18 48.46 -40.08 17.84
CA ASP A 18 48.02 -41.08 18.84
C ASP A 18 46.99 -40.63 19.91
N GLY A 19 46.12 -41.50 20.43
CA GLY A 19 45.88 -42.93 20.16
C GLY A 19 44.62 -43.41 20.90
N ALA A 20 44.03 -44.54 20.49
CA ALA A 20 42.65 -44.90 20.86
C ALA A 20 42.44 -45.60 22.24
N ASP A 21 41.16 -45.55 22.67
CA ASP A 21 40.40 -46.60 23.40
C ASP A 21 40.20 -46.48 24.94
N VAL A 22 39.15 -47.19 25.42
CA VAL A 22 38.81 -47.62 26.78
C VAL A 22 38.10 -46.62 27.74
N ARG A 23 36.77 -46.77 27.79
CA ARG A 23 35.85 -46.72 28.97
C ARG A 23 35.96 -45.56 30.00
N MET A 24 34.89 -44.78 30.10
CA MET A 24 34.56 -43.94 31.27
C MET A 24 34.50 -44.74 32.60
N PRO A 25 35.31 -44.39 33.63
CA PRO A 25 35.21 -44.99 34.97
C PRO A 25 34.20 -44.27 35.90
N THR A 26 33.87 -44.92 37.01
CA THR A 26 32.97 -44.40 38.05
C THR A 26 33.59 -43.31 38.93
N ARG A 27 32.71 -42.46 39.51
CA ARG A 27 32.94 -41.54 40.65
C ARG A 27 34.19 -41.81 41.52
N PRO A 28 34.96 -40.76 41.84
CA PRO A 28 35.67 -40.62 43.10
C PRO A 28 34.91 -39.75 44.11
N GLY A 29 35.10 -40.08 45.38
CA GLY A 29 34.84 -39.30 46.59
C GLY A 29 35.30 -40.13 47.78
N PRO A 30 35.38 -39.59 49.01
CA PRO A 30 35.13 -38.21 49.43
C PRO A 30 36.39 -37.55 50.03
N ALA A 31 36.24 -36.34 50.59
CA ALA A 31 37.13 -35.81 51.63
C ALA A 31 36.26 -35.32 52.81
N SER A 32 36.73 -35.54 54.04
CA SER A 32 35.90 -35.39 55.25
C SER A 32 36.64 -34.70 56.40
N ALA A 33 35.92 -33.85 57.14
CA ALA A 33 36.27 -33.48 58.50
C ALA A 33 34.99 -33.55 59.38
N GLY A 34 35.13 -34.06 60.61
CA GLY A 34 34.03 -34.13 61.58
C GLY A 34 33.71 -32.77 62.22
N PRO A 35 32.83 -32.74 63.25
CA PRO A 35 33.17 -33.43 64.49
C PRO A 35 32.14 -34.45 65.00
N GLU A 36 32.41 -34.98 66.19
CA GLU A 36 31.72 -36.05 66.89
C GLU A 36 30.27 -35.68 67.29
N GLY A 37 29.38 -36.67 67.34
CA GLY A 37 27.98 -36.49 67.72
C GLY A 37 27.59 -37.21 69.01
N PRO A 38 26.63 -36.69 69.79
CA PRO A 38 26.02 -37.42 70.90
C PRO A 38 25.02 -38.46 70.40
N SER A 39 24.90 -39.59 71.09
CA SER A 39 23.94 -40.65 70.77
C SER A 39 22.50 -40.27 71.12
N MET A 40 21.54 -40.56 70.23
CA MET A 40 20.10 -40.51 70.54
C MET A 40 19.35 -41.80 70.18
N MET A 41 19.51 -42.83 71.01
CA MET A 41 18.36 -43.71 71.31
C MET A 41 17.35 -42.88 72.12
N GLY A 42 16.45 -42.14 71.45
CA GLY A 42 15.57 -41.20 72.18
C GLY A 42 14.37 -40.58 71.46
N LEU A 43 14.06 -40.90 70.20
CA LEU A 43 13.05 -40.14 69.42
C LEU A 43 11.79 -40.91 68.97
N TRP A 44 11.62 -42.17 69.37
CA TRP A 44 10.41 -42.95 69.03
C TRP A 44 9.07 -42.43 69.61
N PRO A 45 9.00 -41.67 70.72
CA PRO A 45 7.74 -41.06 71.16
C PRO A 45 7.28 -39.87 70.28
N ALA A 46 8.21 -39.12 69.68
CA ALA A 46 7.90 -37.84 69.03
C ALA A 46 7.21 -38.00 67.67
N LEU A 47 7.69 -38.93 66.84
CA LEU A 47 7.17 -39.18 65.49
C LEU A 47 5.68 -39.57 65.47
N ARG A 48 5.16 -40.14 66.58
CA ARG A 48 3.76 -40.56 66.68
C ARG A 48 2.77 -39.40 66.90
N ARG A 49 3.23 -38.21 67.28
CA ARG A 49 2.37 -37.01 67.44
C ARG A 49 2.33 -36.13 66.19
N TRP A 50 3.37 -36.19 65.36
CA TRP A 50 3.50 -35.36 64.15
C TRP A 50 3.14 -36.08 62.85
N TRP A 51 2.96 -37.42 62.83
CA TRP A 51 2.54 -38.17 61.62
C TRP A 51 1.27 -37.65 60.89
N PRO A 52 0.28 -37.01 61.55
CA PRO A 52 -0.85 -36.43 60.81
C PRO A 52 -0.42 -35.25 59.94
N ILE A 53 0.68 -34.57 60.23
CA ILE A 53 1.13 -33.37 59.51
C ILE A 53 1.72 -33.70 58.13
N PRO A 54 2.67 -34.65 57.92
CA PRO A 54 3.07 -35.05 56.57
C PRO A 54 1.94 -35.77 55.82
N VAL A 55 0.94 -36.34 56.51
CA VAL A 55 -0.26 -36.90 55.85
C VAL A 55 -1.25 -35.82 55.44
N ILE A 56 -1.47 -34.79 56.27
CA ILE A 56 -2.27 -33.61 55.91
C ILE A 56 -1.56 -32.77 54.85
N VAL A 57 -0.22 -32.66 54.87
CA VAL A 57 0.56 -32.04 53.80
C VAL A 57 0.53 -32.91 52.55
N ALA A 58 0.63 -34.23 52.62
CA ALA A 58 0.48 -35.09 51.44
C ALA A 58 -0.94 -35.06 50.87
N LEU A 59 -1.98 -34.98 51.70
CA LEU A 59 -3.37 -34.83 51.28
C LEU A 59 -3.69 -33.41 50.80
N ALA A 60 -3.08 -32.38 51.37
CA ALA A 60 -3.19 -31.00 50.91
C ALA A 60 -2.44 -30.81 49.59
N VAL A 61 -1.23 -31.36 49.44
CA VAL A 61 -0.48 -31.42 48.18
C VAL A 61 -1.27 -32.21 47.14
N ALA A 62 -1.79 -33.38 47.48
CA ALA A 62 -2.63 -34.16 46.56
C ALA A 62 -3.94 -33.43 46.20
N ALA A 63 -4.55 -32.70 47.14
CA ALA A 63 -5.73 -31.88 46.88
C ALA A 63 -5.38 -30.66 46.02
N THR A 64 -4.25 -29.98 46.26
CA THR A 64 -3.78 -28.89 45.39
C THR A 64 -3.44 -29.41 44.01
N THR A 65 -2.73 -30.53 43.86
CA THR A 65 -2.50 -31.13 42.53
C THR A 65 -3.80 -31.55 41.86
N ILE A 66 -4.77 -32.14 42.58
CA ILE A 66 -6.07 -32.49 41.99
C ILE A 66 -6.92 -31.25 41.65
N THR A 67 -6.79 -30.14 42.38
CA THR A 67 -7.47 -28.87 42.04
C THR A 67 -6.70 -28.02 41.03
N MET A 68 -5.39 -28.19 40.90
CA MET A 68 -4.55 -27.67 39.82
C MET A 68 -4.84 -28.46 38.54
N ASP A 69 -4.67 -29.79 38.52
CA ASP A 69 -5.08 -30.68 37.41
C ASP A 69 -6.50 -30.36 36.91
N ARG A 70 -7.45 -30.09 37.80
CA ARG A 70 -8.83 -29.69 37.43
C ARG A 70 -8.95 -28.23 36.97
N ARG A 71 -8.20 -27.29 37.52
CA ARG A 71 -8.15 -25.89 37.05
C ARG A 71 -7.42 -25.78 35.72
N ASP A 72 -6.38 -26.56 35.50
CA ASP A 72 -5.53 -26.58 34.32
C ASP A 72 -6.21 -27.34 33.19
N ALA A 73 -6.91 -28.44 33.48
CA ALA A 73 -7.87 -29.03 32.54
C ALA A 73 -8.99 -28.04 32.19
N ALA A 74 -9.62 -27.38 33.18
CA ALA A 74 -10.67 -26.40 32.92
C ALA A 74 -10.16 -25.06 32.34
N ARG A 75 -8.85 -24.77 32.35
CA ARG A 75 -8.21 -23.67 31.62
C ARG A 75 -7.94 -24.13 30.18
N SER A 76 -7.32 -25.30 30.00
CA SER A 76 -7.07 -25.94 28.70
C SER A 76 -8.34 -26.15 27.87
N ASP A 77 -9.41 -26.68 28.46
CA ASP A 77 -10.69 -26.90 27.78
C ASP A 77 -11.48 -25.59 27.51
N ARG A 78 -11.18 -24.49 28.22
CA ARG A 78 -11.71 -23.14 27.90
C ARG A 78 -10.90 -22.45 26.82
N ILE A 79 -9.57 -22.52 26.90
CA ILE A 79 -8.64 -21.94 25.92
C ILE A 79 -8.86 -22.59 24.55
N ALA A 80 -8.85 -23.93 24.47
CA ALA A 80 -9.02 -24.65 23.21
C ALA A 80 -10.47 -24.68 22.66
N ALA A 81 -11.37 -23.84 23.20
CA ALA A 81 -12.70 -23.58 22.66
C ALA A 81 -12.78 -22.22 21.94
N VAL A 82 -11.69 -21.45 21.90
CA VAL A 82 -11.58 -20.14 21.25
C VAL A 82 -10.78 -20.28 19.95
N ALA A 83 -11.16 -19.57 18.89
CA ALA A 83 -10.42 -19.56 17.62
C ALA A 83 -8.97 -19.06 17.84
N GLY A 84 -8.02 -19.53 17.03
CA GLY A 84 -6.59 -19.19 17.19
C GLY A 84 -5.90 -19.75 18.44
N MET A 85 -6.65 -20.34 19.39
CA MET A 85 -6.13 -20.95 20.60
C MET A 85 -6.06 -22.47 20.50
N ILE A 86 -5.00 -23.07 21.03
CA ILE A 86 -4.76 -24.52 21.02
C ILE A 86 -4.57 -25.09 22.43
N ARG A 87 -4.55 -26.42 22.57
CA ARG A 87 -4.30 -27.08 23.87
C ARG A 87 -2.80 -26.99 24.24
N PRO A 88 -2.44 -26.73 25.51
CA PRO A 88 -1.07 -26.65 26.00
C PRO A 88 -0.12 -27.74 25.49
N LEU A 89 1.05 -27.30 25.01
CA LEU A 89 2.04 -28.10 24.30
C LEU A 89 3.25 -28.39 25.19
N SER A 90 3.12 -29.46 25.98
CA SER A 90 4.19 -29.97 26.85
C SER A 90 5.50 -30.34 26.14
N THR A 91 5.47 -30.47 24.81
CA THR A 91 6.59 -30.82 23.93
C THR A 91 6.30 -30.27 22.53
N ALA A 92 7.35 -30.16 21.69
CA ALA A 92 7.21 -29.91 20.26
C ALA A 92 6.19 -30.86 19.58
N PRO A 93 5.40 -30.36 18.60
CA PRO A 93 4.41 -31.17 17.88
C PRO A 93 5.05 -32.23 16.99
N SER A 94 4.25 -33.23 16.60
CA SER A 94 4.65 -34.26 15.62
C SER A 94 3.49 -34.61 14.71
N VAL A 95 3.78 -34.83 13.42
CA VAL A 95 2.77 -35.19 12.40
C VAL A 95 2.18 -36.56 12.73
N LEU A 96 0.87 -36.62 12.98
CA LEU A 96 0.16 -37.86 13.32
C LEU A 96 -0.22 -38.68 12.08
N TRP A 97 -0.67 -37.99 11.02
CA TRP A 97 -1.11 -38.56 9.74
C TRP A 97 -1.13 -37.43 8.68
N ARG A 98 -1.41 -37.78 7.43
CA ARG A 98 -1.59 -36.84 6.30
C ARG A 98 -2.77 -37.30 5.45
N ALA A 99 -3.46 -36.37 4.79
CA ALA A 99 -4.56 -36.64 3.87
C ALA A 99 -4.39 -35.79 2.59
N SER A 100 -4.93 -36.25 1.46
CA SER A 100 -4.87 -35.51 0.20
C SER A 100 -5.96 -34.44 0.13
N GLY A 101 -5.53 -33.20 -0.13
CA GLY A 101 -6.40 -32.02 -0.25
C GLY A 101 -5.96 -31.05 -1.33
N THR A 102 -6.87 -30.17 -1.75
CA THR A 102 -6.62 -29.06 -2.68
C THR A 102 -6.53 -27.73 -1.92
N THR A 103 -6.28 -26.62 -2.62
CA THR A 103 -6.37 -25.26 -2.08
C THR A 103 -7.78 -24.83 -1.71
N ASP A 104 -8.78 -25.55 -2.22
CA ASP A 104 -10.20 -25.22 -2.14
C ASP A 104 -10.91 -26.14 -1.13
N ASP A 105 -10.13 -26.79 -0.26
CA ASP A 105 -10.58 -27.64 0.84
C ASP A 105 -10.86 -26.80 2.09
N ASP A 106 -12.14 -26.63 2.43
CA ASP A 106 -12.59 -26.14 3.74
C ASP A 106 -12.36 -27.23 4.82
N VAL A 107 -12.02 -26.84 6.05
CA VAL A 107 -11.69 -27.76 7.15
C VAL A 107 -12.30 -27.25 8.45
N LEU A 108 -13.22 -28.04 9.02
CA LEU A 108 -13.88 -27.73 10.28
C LEU A 108 -13.90 -28.90 11.28
N ALA A 109 -13.80 -28.61 12.57
CA ALA A 109 -14.12 -29.55 13.62
C ALA A 109 -15.65 -29.76 13.75
N ALA A 110 -16.09 -31.00 13.89
CA ALA A 110 -17.51 -31.33 14.08
C ALA A 110 -17.68 -32.62 14.91
N GLY A 111 -18.23 -32.53 16.11
CA GLY A 111 -18.57 -33.68 16.96
C GLY A 111 -17.36 -34.52 17.38
N GLY A 112 -16.19 -33.90 17.59
CA GLY A 112 -14.95 -34.64 17.79
C GLY A 112 -14.46 -35.41 16.54
N ALA A 113 -14.90 -35.01 15.35
CA ALA A 113 -14.32 -35.34 14.05
C ALA A 113 -13.65 -34.10 13.43
N LEU A 114 -12.91 -34.31 12.34
CA LEU A 114 -12.54 -33.26 11.38
C LEU A 114 -13.29 -33.52 10.08
N VAL A 115 -13.97 -32.52 9.54
CA VAL A 115 -14.67 -32.63 8.26
C VAL A 115 -13.95 -31.75 7.25
N VAL A 116 -13.39 -32.39 6.23
CA VAL A 116 -12.76 -31.73 5.08
C VAL A 116 -13.80 -31.68 3.96
N VAL A 117 -14.00 -30.51 3.37
CA VAL A 117 -14.98 -30.28 2.29
C VAL A 117 -14.29 -29.64 1.11
N GLY A 118 -14.18 -30.38 0.01
CA GLY A 118 -13.47 -29.90 -1.18
C GLY A 118 -13.88 -30.62 -2.46
N PRO A 119 -13.38 -30.16 -3.63
CA PRO A 119 -13.61 -30.81 -4.91
C PRO A 119 -12.86 -32.15 -5.00
N ARG A 120 -13.57 -33.24 -5.33
CA ARG A 120 -13.03 -34.59 -5.60
C ARG A 120 -13.89 -35.28 -6.66
N ASP A 121 -13.28 -35.92 -7.66
CA ASP A 121 -14.01 -36.70 -8.67
C ASP A 121 -15.09 -35.86 -9.41
N GLU A 122 -14.77 -34.62 -9.78
CA GLU A 122 -15.68 -33.62 -10.38
C GLU A 122 -16.90 -33.20 -9.51
N VAL A 123 -16.92 -33.60 -8.23
CA VAL A 123 -17.97 -33.24 -7.27
C VAL A 123 -17.44 -32.66 -5.97
N TRP A 124 -18.17 -31.75 -5.35
CA TRP A 124 -17.89 -31.32 -3.98
C TRP A 124 -18.23 -32.43 -2.99
N ARG A 125 -17.32 -32.67 -2.04
CA ARG A 125 -17.37 -33.84 -1.16
C ARG A 125 -16.96 -33.45 0.26
N ALA A 126 -17.89 -33.57 1.21
CA ALA A 126 -17.55 -33.57 2.64
C ALA A 126 -17.09 -34.95 3.09
N THR A 127 -15.97 -35.03 3.81
CA THR A 127 -15.43 -36.28 4.34
C THR A 127 -15.01 -36.09 5.79
N SER A 128 -15.63 -36.85 6.68
CA SER A 128 -15.31 -36.87 8.12
C SER A 128 -14.16 -37.83 8.39
N LEU A 129 -13.13 -37.34 9.10
CA LEU A 129 -11.88 -38.02 9.41
C LEU A 129 -11.74 -38.17 10.93
N GLU A 130 -11.21 -39.32 11.34
CA GLU A 130 -10.83 -39.60 12.72
C GLU A 130 -9.59 -38.79 13.13
N PRO A 131 -9.68 -37.81 14.06
CA PRO A 131 -8.58 -36.88 14.36
C PRO A 131 -7.30 -37.56 14.85
N ALA A 132 -7.41 -38.75 15.43
CA ALA A 132 -6.26 -39.51 15.90
C ALA A 132 -5.52 -40.33 14.82
N THR A 133 -6.13 -40.57 13.64
CA THR A 133 -5.60 -41.54 12.65
C THR A 133 -5.76 -41.14 11.18
N GLY A 134 -6.56 -40.13 10.85
CA GLY A 134 -6.89 -39.76 9.46
C GLY A 134 -7.83 -40.72 8.75
N ALA A 135 -8.34 -41.76 9.44
CA ALA A 135 -9.27 -42.72 8.85
C ALA A 135 -10.63 -42.07 8.61
N ALA A 136 -11.16 -42.18 7.39
CA ALA A 136 -12.49 -41.66 7.07
C ALA A 136 -13.59 -42.40 7.84
N ARG A 137 -14.37 -41.65 8.63
CA ARG A 137 -15.61 -42.12 9.30
C ARG A 137 -16.75 -42.24 8.29
N TRP A 138 -16.91 -41.22 7.43
CA TRP A 138 -17.89 -41.18 6.34
C TRP A 138 -17.47 -40.18 5.25
N SER A 139 -18.06 -40.30 4.05
CA SER A 139 -17.90 -39.34 2.95
C SER A 139 -19.24 -39.10 2.23
N ARG A 140 -19.52 -37.86 1.84
CA ARG A 140 -20.80 -37.41 1.29
C ARG A 140 -20.60 -36.44 0.12
N VAL A 141 -21.22 -36.72 -1.01
CA VAL A 141 -21.27 -35.80 -2.17
C VAL A 141 -22.29 -34.70 -1.91
N LEU A 142 -21.90 -33.44 -2.17
CA LEU A 142 -22.68 -32.23 -1.90
C LEU A 142 -23.18 -31.53 -3.17
N GLY A 143 -22.46 -31.61 -4.29
CA GLY A 143 -22.85 -30.99 -5.56
C GLY A 143 -21.84 -31.23 -6.68
N PRO A 144 -22.15 -30.91 -7.94
CA PRO A 144 -21.15 -30.86 -9.01
C PRO A 144 -20.18 -29.69 -8.78
N VAL A 145 -18.95 -29.82 -9.26
CA VAL A 145 -18.01 -28.69 -9.40
C VAL A 145 -18.36 -27.90 -10.67
N ALA A 146 -17.87 -26.67 -10.79
CA ALA A 146 -17.91 -25.90 -12.03
C ALA A 146 -17.25 -26.68 -13.19
N LEU A 147 -17.92 -26.72 -14.35
CA LEU A 147 -17.38 -27.30 -15.59
C LEU A 147 -17.15 -26.22 -16.65
N ALA A 148 -16.34 -26.52 -17.67
CA ALA A 148 -16.06 -25.59 -18.76
C ALA A 148 -17.36 -25.13 -19.46
N GLY A 149 -17.57 -23.81 -19.52
CA GLY A 149 -18.83 -23.20 -20.00
C GLY A 149 -19.87 -22.93 -18.92
N THR A 150 -19.58 -23.24 -17.65
CA THR A 150 -20.35 -22.82 -16.47
C THR A 150 -19.50 -21.98 -15.50
N GLU A 151 -20.16 -21.04 -14.82
CA GLU A 151 -19.68 -20.26 -13.68
C GLU A 151 -20.46 -20.66 -12.42
N GLY A 152 -19.91 -20.30 -11.25
CA GLY A 152 -20.44 -20.78 -9.97
C GLY A 152 -20.30 -22.29 -9.81
N GLY A 153 -20.86 -22.83 -8.73
CA GLY A 153 -20.66 -24.24 -8.36
C GLY A 153 -19.82 -24.45 -7.10
N GLU A 154 -19.68 -23.46 -6.24
CA GLU A 154 -18.95 -23.53 -4.97
C GLU A 154 -19.78 -24.19 -3.85
N VAL A 155 -19.12 -24.79 -2.86
CA VAL A 155 -19.74 -25.22 -1.60
C VAL A 155 -18.98 -24.63 -0.42
N GLN A 156 -19.68 -23.83 0.39
CA GLN A 156 -19.17 -23.25 1.63
C GLN A 156 -19.85 -23.95 2.83
N CYS A 157 -19.12 -24.22 3.92
CA CYS A 157 -19.68 -24.88 5.11
C CYS A 157 -19.50 -24.04 6.38
N PRO A 158 -20.28 -22.95 6.56
CA PRO A 158 -19.98 -21.91 7.54
C PRO A 158 -19.75 -22.44 8.97
N HIS A 159 -18.63 -22.03 9.53
CA HIS A 159 -18.16 -22.38 10.88
C HIS A 159 -17.43 -21.18 11.51
N THR A 160 -17.16 -21.24 12.82
CA THR A 160 -16.55 -20.14 13.60
C THR A 160 -15.15 -20.50 14.12
N GLY A 161 -14.43 -21.39 13.42
CA GLY A 161 -13.17 -22.00 13.89
C GLY A 161 -13.31 -23.01 15.05
N ALA A 162 -14.39 -22.92 15.82
CA ALA A 162 -14.74 -23.89 16.87
C ALA A 162 -15.43 -25.16 16.30
N ASP A 163 -15.52 -26.21 17.14
CA ASP A 163 -16.27 -27.44 16.84
C ASP A 163 -17.77 -27.13 16.66
N VAL A 164 -18.30 -27.31 15.44
CA VAL A 164 -19.71 -27.00 15.09
C VAL A 164 -20.72 -27.98 15.70
N GLY A 165 -20.25 -28.93 16.50
CA GLY A 165 -21.04 -29.97 17.15
C GLY A 165 -21.53 -31.03 16.17
N LEU A 166 -22.67 -31.64 16.50
CA LEU A 166 -23.18 -32.82 15.80
C LEU A 166 -23.81 -32.54 14.43
N VAL A 167 -23.84 -31.27 13.97
CA VAL A 167 -24.49 -30.86 12.71
C VAL A 167 -23.58 -29.96 11.88
N VAL A 168 -23.02 -30.52 10.81
CA VAL A 168 -22.36 -29.77 9.74
C VAL A 168 -23.43 -29.18 8.81
N VAL A 169 -23.23 -27.95 8.36
CA VAL A 169 -24.17 -27.27 7.46
C VAL A 169 -23.38 -26.70 6.30
N CYS A 170 -23.74 -27.08 5.08
CA CYS A 170 -23.08 -26.63 3.86
C CYS A 170 -24.10 -25.99 2.92
N VAL A 171 -23.74 -24.85 2.33
CA VAL A 171 -24.52 -24.15 1.31
C VAL A 171 -23.89 -24.43 -0.05
N VAL A 172 -24.65 -25.13 -0.89
CA VAL A 172 -24.24 -25.57 -2.22
C VAL A 172 -24.80 -24.60 -3.25
N THR A 173 -23.93 -23.86 -3.92
CA THR A 173 -24.29 -22.99 -5.04
C THR A 173 -24.30 -23.83 -6.32
N SER A 174 -25.39 -23.75 -7.11
CA SER A 174 -25.48 -24.53 -8.36
C SER A 174 -24.68 -23.84 -9.49
N PRO A 175 -23.89 -24.56 -10.31
CA PRO A 175 -23.27 -23.97 -11.51
C PRO A 175 -24.32 -23.46 -12.51
N TRP A 176 -24.03 -22.38 -13.22
CA TRP A 176 -24.87 -21.78 -14.26
C TRP A 176 -24.08 -21.58 -15.57
N PRO A 177 -24.70 -21.69 -16.76
CA PRO A 177 -23.98 -21.49 -18.03
C PRO A 177 -23.58 -20.02 -18.26
N VAL A 178 -22.37 -19.82 -18.76
CA VAL A 178 -21.76 -18.50 -19.05
C VAL A 178 -22.24 -17.92 -20.39
N TYR A 179 -22.74 -18.76 -21.30
CA TYR A 179 -23.16 -18.33 -22.63
C TYR A 179 -24.49 -17.56 -22.60
N THR A 180 -24.51 -16.43 -23.30
CA THR A 180 -25.71 -15.62 -23.55
C THR A 180 -26.69 -16.33 -24.49
N ASP A 181 -27.97 -16.00 -24.39
CA ASP A 181 -28.91 -16.19 -25.48
C ASP A 181 -28.61 -15.24 -26.65
N GLY A 182 -29.10 -15.57 -27.85
CA GLY A 182 -28.65 -14.99 -29.13
C GLY A 182 -28.92 -13.49 -29.37
N ASN A 183 -29.36 -12.75 -28.37
CA ASN A 183 -29.68 -11.32 -28.44
C ASN A 183 -28.59 -10.41 -27.83
N GLY A 184 -27.51 -10.97 -27.25
CA GLY A 184 -26.29 -10.22 -26.93
C GLY A 184 -26.39 -9.17 -25.81
N ALA A 185 -27.43 -9.21 -24.97
CA ALA A 185 -27.54 -8.34 -23.81
C ALA A 185 -26.64 -8.83 -22.66
N PRO A 186 -25.90 -7.94 -21.95
CA PRO A 186 -25.25 -8.30 -20.70
C PRO A 186 -26.32 -8.60 -19.64
N GLN A 187 -26.25 -9.79 -19.04
CA GLN A 187 -27.29 -10.30 -18.15
C GLN A 187 -26.98 -9.88 -16.69
N GLY A 188 -27.66 -8.83 -16.23
CA GLY A 188 -27.57 -8.37 -14.83
C GLY A 188 -28.04 -9.42 -13.82
N ALA A 189 -27.52 -9.31 -12.58
CA ALA A 189 -27.84 -10.08 -11.36
C ALA A 189 -28.83 -11.25 -11.53
N ARG A 190 -28.32 -12.39 -12.03
CA ARG A 190 -29.13 -13.61 -12.19
C ARG A 190 -29.41 -14.25 -10.83
N SER A 191 -30.68 -14.61 -10.61
CA SER A 191 -31.12 -15.29 -9.39
C SER A 191 -30.67 -16.77 -9.43
N VAL A 192 -29.67 -17.12 -8.63
CA VAL A 192 -29.05 -18.45 -8.55
C VAL A 192 -29.78 -19.29 -7.50
N THR A 193 -29.97 -20.59 -7.77
CA THR A 193 -30.50 -21.53 -6.75
C THR A 193 -29.39 -22.08 -5.87
N HIS A 194 -29.46 -21.74 -4.59
CA HIS A 194 -28.60 -22.28 -3.54
C HIS A 194 -29.34 -23.37 -2.76
N ARG A 195 -28.61 -24.41 -2.32
CA ARG A 195 -29.14 -25.57 -1.60
C ARG A 195 -28.39 -25.76 -0.29
N VAL A 196 -29.08 -25.59 0.84
CA VAL A 196 -28.53 -25.89 2.16
C VAL A 196 -28.70 -27.38 2.46
N VAL A 197 -27.63 -28.01 2.93
CA VAL A 197 -27.58 -29.42 3.33
C VAL A 197 -27.09 -29.48 4.78
N ALA A 198 -27.93 -29.99 5.69
CA ALA A 198 -27.54 -30.29 7.06
C ALA A 198 -27.17 -31.77 7.20
N LEU A 199 -25.96 -32.04 7.69
CA LEU A 199 -25.37 -33.37 7.83
C LEU A 199 -25.08 -33.70 9.30
N SER A 200 -25.36 -34.94 9.69
CA SER A 200 -24.88 -35.55 10.93
C SER A 200 -23.35 -35.67 10.91
N ALA A 201 -22.69 -35.14 11.95
CA ALA A 201 -21.24 -35.24 12.10
C ALA A 201 -20.76 -36.68 12.37
N ASP A 202 -21.61 -37.53 12.94
CA ASP A 202 -21.29 -38.92 13.32
C ASP A 202 -21.24 -39.88 12.12
N ASP A 203 -22.19 -39.77 11.18
CA ASP A 203 -22.42 -40.75 10.10
C ASP A 203 -22.68 -40.16 8.70
N GLY A 204 -22.70 -38.83 8.55
CA GLY A 204 -22.94 -38.17 7.27
C GLY A 204 -24.38 -38.33 6.74
N ALA A 205 -25.33 -38.72 7.60
CA ALA A 205 -26.75 -38.72 7.25
C ALA A 205 -27.24 -37.29 6.99
N VAL A 206 -28.00 -37.09 5.91
CA VAL A 206 -28.68 -35.80 5.65
C VAL A 206 -29.84 -35.68 6.65
N LEU A 207 -29.69 -34.78 7.61
CA LEU A 207 -30.71 -34.48 8.62
C LEU A 207 -31.82 -33.61 8.04
N GLY A 208 -31.48 -32.75 7.07
CA GLY A 208 -32.43 -31.91 6.37
C GLY A 208 -31.78 -31.21 5.16
N GLN A 209 -32.62 -30.76 4.23
CA GLN A 209 -32.17 -30.09 3.01
C GLN A 209 -33.28 -29.17 2.49
N TRP A 210 -32.92 -27.95 2.11
CA TRP A 210 -33.84 -26.94 1.56
C TRP A 210 -33.11 -26.03 0.57
N THR A 211 -33.86 -25.22 -0.17
CA THR A 211 -33.34 -24.35 -1.24
C THR A 211 -33.89 -22.93 -1.13
N PHE A 212 -33.11 -21.96 -1.59
CA PHE A 212 -33.52 -20.59 -1.79
C PHE A 212 -32.90 -20.05 -3.09
N THR A 213 -33.38 -18.91 -3.58
CA THR A 213 -32.96 -18.35 -4.87
C THR A 213 -32.69 -16.85 -4.74
N GLY A 214 -31.55 -16.39 -5.26
CA GLY A 214 -31.11 -14.99 -5.21
C GLY A 214 -29.67 -14.86 -5.73
N THR A 215 -29.08 -13.67 -5.68
CA THR A 215 -27.61 -13.55 -5.72
C THR A 215 -27.11 -13.61 -4.28
N SER A 216 -26.24 -14.56 -3.95
CA SER A 216 -25.64 -14.64 -2.61
C SER A 216 -24.72 -13.46 -2.32
N ILE A 217 -24.80 -12.93 -1.10
CA ILE A 217 -23.82 -11.98 -0.56
C ILE A 217 -22.97 -12.65 0.53
N ALA A 218 -23.60 -13.35 1.48
CA ALA A 218 -22.89 -14.06 2.56
C ALA A 218 -23.72 -15.19 3.19
N PHE A 219 -23.02 -16.19 3.75
CA PHE A 219 -23.57 -17.24 4.59
C PHE A 219 -22.78 -17.36 5.89
N ALA A 220 -23.45 -17.57 7.02
CA ALA A 220 -22.78 -17.69 8.32
C ALA A 220 -23.51 -18.62 9.29
N ARG A 221 -22.78 -19.09 10.31
CA ARG A 221 -23.30 -19.99 11.33
C ARG A 221 -23.81 -19.21 12.55
N ALA A 222 -25.03 -19.52 13.00
CA ALA A 222 -25.60 -18.98 14.24
C ALA A 222 -26.12 -20.15 15.10
N ASP A 223 -25.29 -20.65 16.01
CA ASP A 223 -25.52 -21.85 16.82
C ASP A 223 -25.82 -23.12 15.98
N ALA A 224 -27.09 -23.52 15.90
CA ALA A 224 -27.62 -24.63 15.10
C ALA A 224 -28.42 -24.15 13.87
N ASP A 225 -28.44 -22.83 13.63
CA ASP A 225 -29.08 -22.15 12.51
C ASP A 225 -28.03 -21.61 11.53
N VAL A 226 -28.50 -21.15 10.37
CA VAL A 226 -27.69 -20.45 9.37
C VAL A 226 -28.27 -19.07 9.11
N VAL A 227 -27.43 -18.05 9.04
CA VAL A 227 -27.78 -16.72 8.53
C VAL A 227 -27.44 -16.70 7.04
N VAL A 228 -28.40 -16.26 6.23
CA VAL A 228 -28.29 -16.16 4.78
C VAL A 228 -28.58 -14.73 4.35
N ALA A 229 -27.68 -14.12 3.60
CA ALA A 229 -27.84 -12.81 2.97
C ALA A 229 -27.84 -12.95 1.44
N THR A 230 -28.89 -12.43 0.80
CA THR A 230 -29.10 -12.48 -0.65
C THR A 230 -29.66 -11.18 -1.18
N THR A 231 -29.34 -10.82 -2.42
CA THR A 231 -29.96 -9.70 -3.15
C THR A 231 -30.73 -10.18 -4.38
N GLY A 232 -31.81 -9.46 -4.72
CA GLY A 232 -32.69 -9.77 -5.85
C GLY A 232 -32.42 -8.91 -7.08
N THR A 233 -33.28 -9.03 -8.10
CA THR A 233 -33.27 -8.15 -9.28
C THR A 233 -33.74 -6.72 -8.97
N ASP A 234 -34.30 -6.52 -7.79
CA ASP A 234 -34.66 -5.25 -7.18
C ASP A 234 -33.51 -4.64 -6.34
N LEU A 235 -32.37 -5.33 -6.25
CA LEU A 235 -31.12 -4.93 -5.58
C LEU A 235 -31.19 -4.67 -4.07
N PHE A 236 -32.35 -4.84 -3.42
CA PHE A 236 -32.46 -4.85 -1.96
C PHE A 236 -31.81 -6.11 -1.36
N VAL A 237 -31.18 -5.96 -0.19
CA VAL A 237 -30.58 -7.08 0.54
C VAL A 237 -31.60 -7.68 1.50
N GLU A 238 -31.88 -8.97 1.34
CA GLU A 238 -32.71 -9.80 2.21
C GLU A 238 -31.80 -10.68 3.08
N ILE A 239 -31.89 -10.48 4.41
CA ILE A 239 -31.12 -11.21 5.42
C ILE A 239 -32.09 -12.06 6.26
N ALA A 240 -31.81 -13.34 6.47
CA ALA A 240 -32.64 -14.20 7.31
C ALA A 240 -31.83 -15.24 8.09
N ARG A 241 -32.05 -15.33 9.41
CA ARG A 241 -31.70 -16.52 10.21
C ARG A 241 -32.73 -17.61 9.95
N ARG A 242 -32.26 -18.79 9.57
CA ARG A 242 -33.08 -19.95 9.23
C ARG A 242 -32.62 -21.20 9.97
N ARG A 243 -33.59 -22.03 10.39
CA ARG A 243 -33.30 -23.35 10.97
C ARG A 243 -32.51 -24.19 9.96
N ALA A 244 -31.30 -24.58 10.29
CA ALA A 244 -30.40 -25.20 9.31
C ALA A 244 -30.94 -26.51 8.72
N VAL A 245 -31.72 -27.26 9.51
CA VAL A 245 -32.31 -28.54 9.10
C VAL A 245 -33.57 -28.35 8.24
N SER A 246 -34.54 -27.54 8.68
CA SER A 246 -35.86 -27.42 8.02
C SER A 246 -35.99 -26.24 7.05
N GLY A 247 -35.14 -25.22 7.17
CA GLY A 247 -35.20 -23.98 6.38
C GLY A 247 -36.20 -22.94 6.88
N ASP A 248 -36.92 -23.24 7.98
CA ASP A 248 -37.87 -22.35 8.63
C ASP A 248 -37.22 -21.01 8.98
N VAL A 249 -37.86 -19.91 8.62
CA VAL A 249 -37.41 -18.55 8.95
C VAL A 249 -37.61 -18.31 10.44
N VAL A 250 -36.52 -18.01 11.16
CA VAL A 250 -36.56 -17.56 12.56
C VAL A 250 -36.91 -16.08 12.61
N TRP A 251 -36.18 -15.28 11.83
CA TRP A 251 -36.46 -13.87 11.56
C TRP A 251 -35.98 -13.51 10.16
N ARG A 252 -36.43 -12.36 9.65
CA ARG A 252 -35.99 -11.77 8.37
C ARG A 252 -35.92 -10.26 8.50
N HIS A 253 -34.88 -9.68 7.92
CA HIS A 253 -34.73 -8.25 7.65
C HIS A 253 -34.54 -8.01 6.15
N ARG A 254 -34.95 -6.84 5.67
CA ARG A 254 -34.71 -6.33 4.32
C ARG A 254 -34.15 -4.92 4.45
N SER A 255 -33.11 -4.60 3.69
CA SER A 255 -32.51 -3.26 3.67
C SER A 255 -33.55 -2.18 3.36
N SER A 256 -33.36 -0.98 3.93
CA SER A 256 -34.22 0.18 3.66
C SER A 256 -34.00 0.78 2.27
N GLU A 257 -32.79 0.63 1.72
CA GLU A 257 -32.40 1.09 0.38
C GLU A 257 -31.98 -0.09 -0.52
N ALA A 258 -31.97 0.15 -1.83
CA ALA A 258 -31.50 -0.81 -2.83
C ALA A 258 -30.03 -0.53 -3.18
N GLU A 259 -29.26 -1.60 -3.41
CA GLU A 259 -27.84 -1.49 -3.73
C GLU A 259 -27.57 -0.92 -5.12
N LEU A 260 -26.43 -0.25 -5.30
CA LEU A 260 -25.94 0.22 -6.60
C LEU A 260 -25.64 -0.94 -7.57
N SER A 261 -25.26 -2.10 -7.03
CA SER A 261 -25.13 -3.36 -7.78
C SER A 261 -25.20 -4.55 -6.83
N ALA A 262 -25.43 -5.75 -7.35
CA ALA A 262 -25.52 -6.96 -6.53
C ALA A 262 -24.22 -7.34 -5.78
N GLY A 263 -23.08 -6.73 -6.11
CA GLY A 263 -21.80 -6.87 -5.41
C GLY A 263 -21.37 -5.63 -4.61
N ALA A 264 -22.24 -4.62 -4.47
CA ALA A 264 -21.94 -3.42 -3.67
C ALA A 264 -22.12 -3.68 -2.16
N ALA A 265 -23.11 -4.49 -1.78
CA ALA A 265 -23.31 -4.93 -0.40
C ALA A 265 -22.27 -5.98 0.02
N ARG A 266 -21.80 -5.83 1.26
CA ARG A 266 -21.14 -6.87 2.05
C ARG A 266 -22.00 -7.17 3.26
N VAL A 267 -22.03 -8.43 3.68
CA VAL A 267 -22.64 -8.84 4.95
C VAL A 267 -21.64 -9.66 5.75
N GLU A 268 -21.40 -9.24 6.98
CA GLU A 268 -20.58 -9.96 7.96
C GLU A 268 -21.49 -10.44 9.11
N VAL A 269 -21.13 -11.57 9.74
CA VAL A 269 -21.93 -12.15 10.81
C VAL A 269 -21.01 -12.58 11.95
N ALA A 270 -21.06 -11.81 13.03
CA ALA A 270 -20.43 -12.13 14.31
C ALA A 270 -21.38 -12.98 15.18
N PRO A 271 -20.89 -13.63 16.26
CA PRO A 271 -21.69 -14.54 17.09
C PRO A 271 -22.97 -13.95 17.73
N ARG A 272 -23.11 -12.62 17.79
CA ARG A 272 -24.31 -11.91 18.28
C ARG A 272 -24.89 -10.90 17.28
N LEU A 273 -24.21 -10.60 16.18
CA LEU A 273 -24.52 -9.43 15.34
C LEU A 273 -24.43 -9.78 13.86
N VAL A 274 -25.29 -9.18 13.04
CA VAL A 274 -25.18 -9.17 11.58
C VAL A 274 -24.94 -7.74 11.13
N LEU A 275 -23.82 -7.51 10.44
CA LEU A 275 -23.47 -6.25 9.81
C LEU A 275 -23.86 -6.30 8.33
N LEU A 276 -24.59 -5.29 7.86
CA LEU A 276 -24.76 -4.97 6.45
C LEU A 276 -23.99 -3.67 6.16
N THR A 277 -23.13 -3.69 5.15
CA THR A 277 -22.42 -2.50 4.64
C THR A 277 -22.67 -2.41 3.14
N GLY A 278 -23.30 -1.33 2.68
CA GLY A 278 -23.70 -1.13 1.29
C GLY A 278 -24.33 0.24 1.09
N ALA A 279 -25.39 0.33 0.30
CA ALA A 279 -26.21 1.53 0.13
C ALA A 279 -26.78 2.03 1.47
N THR A 280 -27.02 1.14 2.43
CA THR A 280 -27.22 1.50 3.85
C THR A 280 -26.28 0.68 4.73
N SER A 281 -25.74 1.30 5.78
CA SER A 281 -24.91 0.60 6.76
C SER A 281 -25.76 0.29 8.00
N SER A 282 -25.93 -0.99 8.36
CA SER A 282 -26.84 -1.40 9.44
C SER A 282 -26.29 -2.56 10.27
N VAL A 283 -26.49 -2.50 11.58
CA VAL A 283 -26.13 -3.55 12.54
C VAL A 283 -27.41 -4.14 13.12
N LEU A 284 -27.51 -5.46 13.13
CA LEU A 284 -28.69 -6.21 13.61
C LEU A 284 -28.31 -7.20 14.70
N ASP A 285 -29.20 -7.42 15.66
CA ASP A 285 -29.09 -8.53 16.61
C ASP A 285 -29.32 -9.88 15.89
N ALA A 286 -28.40 -10.84 16.05
CA ALA A 286 -28.46 -12.12 15.36
C ALA A 286 -29.51 -13.10 15.92
N ASP A 287 -30.02 -12.90 17.14
CA ASP A 287 -31.05 -13.73 17.76
C ASP A 287 -32.47 -13.26 17.36
N ALA A 288 -32.69 -11.95 17.28
CA ALA A 288 -33.99 -11.32 17.05
C ALA A 288 -34.20 -10.74 15.64
N GLY A 289 -33.13 -10.42 14.90
CA GLY A 289 -33.21 -9.74 13.60
C GLY A 289 -33.61 -8.27 13.70
N THR A 290 -33.56 -7.68 14.89
CA THR A 290 -33.85 -6.26 15.13
C THR A 290 -32.66 -5.40 14.77
N VAL A 291 -32.89 -4.33 14.01
CA VAL A 291 -31.89 -3.30 13.74
C VAL A 291 -31.52 -2.60 15.05
N LEU A 292 -30.24 -2.64 15.41
CA LEU A 292 -29.65 -1.96 16.57
C LEU A 292 -29.07 -0.59 16.17
N PHE A 293 -28.50 -0.51 14.97
CA PHE A 293 -27.92 0.71 14.40
C PHE A 293 -28.18 0.74 12.90
N SER A 294 -28.40 1.93 12.33
CA SER A 294 -28.52 2.14 10.89
C SER A 294 -28.15 3.56 10.53
N GLU A 295 -27.31 3.72 9.51
CA GLU A 295 -26.96 5.00 8.90
C GLU A 295 -27.29 5.01 7.39
N PRO A 296 -27.59 6.20 6.83
CA PRO A 296 -27.87 6.38 5.41
C PRO A 296 -26.62 6.13 4.54
N SER A 297 -26.79 6.30 3.24
CA SER A 297 -25.77 6.03 2.23
C SER A 297 -24.50 6.88 2.39
N LEU A 298 -23.36 6.32 1.93
CA LEU A 298 -22.01 6.91 1.87
C LEU A 298 -21.17 6.99 3.16
N SER A 299 -21.70 6.71 4.36
CA SER A 299 -20.90 6.79 5.60
C SER A 299 -19.73 5.80 5.73
N TYR A 300 -19.73 4.70 4.97
CA TYR A 300 -18.73 3.61 5.05
C TYR A 300 -18.46 3.14 6.50
N VAL A 301 -19.52 2.78 7.22
CA VAL A 301 -19.41 2.37 8.63
C VAL A 301 -18.79 0.98 8.76
N LEU A 302 -17.57 0.92 9.27
CA LEU A 302 -16.98 -0.31 9.81
C LEU A 302 -17.65 -0.65 11.15
N THR A 303 -17.78 -1.93 11.51
CA THR A 303 -18.31 -2.32 12.83
C THR A 303 -17.55 -3.50 13.40
N ALA A 304 -17.09 -3.40 14.64
CA ALA A 304 -16.38 -4.44 15.37
C ALA A 304 -17.21 -4.96 16.57
N PRO A 305 -17.40 -6.29 16.71
CA PRO A 305 -18.12 -6.87 17.85
C PRO A 305 -17.26 -6.86 19.12
N LEU A 306 -17.85 -6.44 20.25
CA LEU A 306 -17.21 -6.34 21.57
C LEU A 306 -18.09 -7.04 22.63
N GLY A 307 -18.20 -8.36 22.53
CA GLY A 307 -18.99 -9.19 23.45
C GLY A 307 -20.49 -9.08 23.19
N ASP A 308 -21.20 -8.35 24.05
CA ASP A 308 -22.61 -7.95 23.83
C ASP A 308 -22.74 -6.53 23.26
N ARG A 309 -21.61 -5.86 23.00
CA ARG A 309 -21.52 -4.50 22.46
C ARG A 309 -20.97 -4.50 21.03
N PHE A 310 -20.94 -3.34 20.39
CA PHE A 310 -20.18 -3.11 19.16
C PHE A 310 -19.61 -1.69 19.13
N VAL A 311 -18.48 -1.53 18.45
CA VAL A 311 -18.01 -0.21 18.01
C VAL A 311 -18.34 -0.04 16.55
N THR A 312 -19.01 1.05 16.20
CA THR A 312 -19.04 1.56 14.82
C THR A 312 -17.85 2.48 14.60
N TRP A 313 -17.34 2.56 13.38
CA TRP A 313 -16.39 3.61 12.99
C TRP A 313 -16.66 4.07 11.56
N SER A 314 -16.71 5.39 11.35
CA SER A 314 -16.78 6.00 10.03
C SER A 314 -15.82 7.17 9.91
N ILE A 315 -15.49 7.55 8.68
CA ILE A 315 -14.71 8.76 8.39
C ILE A 315 -15.44 10.03 8.86
N ALA A 316 -16.79 10.02 8.82
CA ALA A 316 -17.62 11.17 9.15
C ALA A 316 -17.92 11.34 10.65
N HIS A 317 -18.05 10.25 11.42
CA HIS A 317 -18.49 10.29 12.82
C HIS A 317 -17.42 9.80 13.82
N GLY A 318 -16.25 9.37 13.33
CA GLY A 318 -15.23 8.73 14.14
C GLY A 318 -15.70 7.37 14.66
N GLY A 319 -15.16 6.93 15.80
CA GLY A 319 -15.57 5.69 16.46
C GLY A 319 -16.63 5.93 17.54
N GLU A 320 -17.67 5.09 17.62
CA GLU A 320 -18.66 5.11 18.71
C GLU A 320 -18.89 3.72 19.30
N LEU A 321 -18.89 3.60 20.64
CA LEU A 321 -19.28 2.38 21.33
C LEU A 321 -20.79 2.36 21.60
N HIS A 322 -21.46 1.31 21.14
CA HIS A 322 -22.89 1.01 21.36
C HIS A 322 -23.05 -0.17 22.32
N ASP A 323 -24.12 -0.19 23.12
CA ASP A 323 -24.48 -1.38 23.91
C ASP A 323 -25.34 -2.39 23.13
N ALA A 324 -25.73 -3.48 23.81
CA ALA A 324 -26.61 -4.53 23.30
C ALA A 324 -28.01 -4.05 22.83
N THR A 325 -28.37 -2.78 23.06
CA THR A 325 -29.61 -2.16 22.56
C THR A 325 -29.36 -1.21 21.37
N GLY A 326 -28.10 -1.06 20.94
CA GLY A 326 -27.67 -0.09 19.93
C GLY A 326 -27.42 1.32 20.49
N ALA A 327 -27.67 1.55 21.78
CA ALA A 327 -27.53 2.87 22.38
C ALA A 327 -26.05 3.25 22.57
N ARG A 328 -25.63 4.33 21.89
CA ARG A 328 -24.33 4.99 22.05
C ARG A 328 -24.00 5.22 23.54
N LYS A 329 -22.75 4.98 23.93
CA LYS A 329 -22.20 5.27 25.26
C LYS A 329 -21.18 6.40 25.23
N PHE A 330 -20.17 6.30 24.38
CA PHE A 330 -19.10 7.29 24.23
C PHE A 330 -18.43 7.12 22.87
N ALA A 331 -17.69 8.14 22.43
CA ALA A 331 -16.80 8.03 21.29
C ALA A 331 -15.51 7.29 21.67
N VAL A 332 -14.92 6.55 20.72
CA VAL A 332 -13.62 5.88 20.84
C VAL A 332 -12.64 6.41 19.77
N PRO A 333 -11.34 6.56 20.08
CA PRO A 333 -10.37 7.29 19.24
C PRO A 333 -9.90 6.54 17.97
N GLY A 334 -10.50 5.40 17.64
CA GLY A 334 -10.19 4.61 16.45
C GLY A 334 -11.03 3.33 16.39
N PHE A 335 -10.86 2.56 15.30
CA PHE A 335 -11.52 1.27 15.15
C PHE A 335 -10.79 0.19 15.99
N PRO A 336 -11.51 -0.76 16.63
CA PRO A 336 -10.86 -1.81 17.39
C PRO A 336 -10.05 -2.76 16.50
N ALA A 337 -8.99 -3.31 17.07
CA ALA A 337 -8.20 -4.39 16.48
C ALA A 337 -9.08 -5.60 16.12
N GLU A 338 -8.84 -6.22 14.96
CA GLU A 338 -9.50 -7.45 14.50
C GLU A 338 -8.99 -8.70 15.28
N GLN A 339 -9.18 -8.71 16.59
CA GLN A 339 -8.70 -9.79 17.44
C GLN A 339 -9.52 -11.07 17.21
N LEU A 340 -8.86 -12.12 16.69
CA LEU A 340 -9.44 -13.46 16.53
C LEU A 340 -9.99 -14.05 17.83
N ALA A 341 -9.45 -13.62 18.98
CA ALA A 341 -9.66 -14.22 20.27
C ALA A 341 -9.42 -13.25 21.43
N ASN A 342 -10.35 -13.25 22.39
CA ASN A 342 -10.13 -12.79 23.75
C ASN A 342 -10.54 -13.93 24.69
N ALA A 343 -9.61 -14.45 25.49
CA ALA A 343 -9.83 -15.61 26.37
C ALA A 343 -10.78 -15.36 27.58
N GLY A 344 -11.56 -14.27 27.56
CA GLY A 344 -12.52 -13.88 28.61
C GLY A 344 -11.88 -13.16 29.79
N SER A 345 -10.77 -12.45 29.54
CA SER A 345 -9.86 -11.94 30.57
C SER A 345 -9.55 -10.45 30.45
N ALA A 346 -9.64 -9.89 29.23
CA ALA A 346 -9.49 -8.46 28.95
C ALA A 346 -10.85 -7.78 28.68
N SER A 347 -11.93 -8.24 29.32
CA SER A 347 -13.31 -7.79 29.08
C SER A 347 -13.65 -6.37 29.58
N GLU A 348 -12.65 -5.61 30.02
CA GLU A 348 -12.76 -4.23 30.50
C GLU A 348 -11.95 -3.25 29.64
N LEU A 349 -11.35 -3.73 28.53
CA LEU A 349 -10.52 -2.97 27.61
C LEU A 349 -11.01 -3.08 26.16
N VAL A 350 -10.88 -1.99 25.41
CA VAL A 350 -10.86 -1.97 23.94
C VAL A 350 -9.41 -1.79 23.51
N VAL A 351 -8.92 -2.64 22.61
CA VAL A 351 -7.62 -2.46 21.96
C VAL A 351 -7.86 -1.84 20.59
N ILE A 352 -7.24 -0.70 20.34
CA ILE A 352 -7.37 0.09 19.11
C ILE A 352 -6.03 0.06 18.37
N ASP A 353 -6.08 -0.16 17.07
CA ASP A 353 -4.90 -0.12 16.20
C ASP A 353 -4.82 1.24 15.49
N GLN A 354 -3.64 1.86 15.53
CA GLN A 354 -3.31 3.11 14.83
C GLN A 354 -2.12 2.92 13.86
N GLY A 355 -1.79 1.67 13.50
CA GLY A 355 -0.80 1.25 12.50
C GLY A 355 0.66 1.37 12.95
N ARG A 356 1.03 2.50 13.59
CA ARG A 356 2.33 2.64 14.26
C ARG A 356 2.26 2.32 15.76
N SER A 357 1.10 2.51 16.36
CA SER A 357 0.88 2.33 17.79
C SER A 357 -0.42 1.59 18.08
N VAL A 358 -0.37 0.74 19.13
CA VAL A 358 -1.54 0.06 19.69
C VAL A 358 -1.93 0.79 20.98
N VAL A 359 -3.23 1.00 21.18
CA VAL A 359 -3.81 1.78 22.28
C VAL A 359 -4.79 0.92 23.08
N GLY A 360 -4.83 1.08 24.40
CA GLY A 360 -5.75 0.36 25.29
C GLY A 360 -6.65 1.30 26.09
N ASP A 361 -7.96 1.24 25.82
CA ASP A 361 -8.99 2.12 26.38
C ASP A 361 -9.96 1.37 27.29
N GLU A 362 -10.36 1.98 28.41
CA GLU A 362 -11.29 1.42 29.40
C GLU A 362 -12.73 1.32 28.82
N LEU A 363 -13.21 0.09 28.58
CA LEU A 363 -14.52 -0.23 27.97
C LEU A 363 -15.74 0.29 28.78
N ALA A 364 -15.51 0.73 30.02
CA ALA A 364 -16.52 1.37 30.87
C ALA A 364 -16.63 2.89 30.67
N THR A 365 -15.59 3.57 30.17
CA THR A 365 -15.47 5.04 30.24
C THR A 365 -14.95 5.70 28.95
N GLY A 366 -14.31 4.96 28.05
CA GLY A 366 -13.59 5.52 26.90
C GLY A 366 -12.25 6.17 27.27
N ARG A 367 -11.77 5.97 28.50
CA ARG A 367 -10.50 6.54 28.99
C ARG A 367 -9.32 5.66 28.56
N GLN A 368 -8.42 6.22 27.78
CA GLN A 368 -7.13 5.63 27.48
C GLN A 368 -6.34 5.31 28.76
N LEU A 369 -5.88 4.06 28.88
CA LEU A 369 -4.99 3.60 29.95
C LEU A 369 -3.53 3.67 29.52
N TRP A 370 -3.23 3.26 28.29
CA TRP A 370 -1.87 3.21 27.73
C TRP A 370 -1.88 3.33 26.21
N SER A 371 -0.72 3.64 25.62
CA SER A 371 -0.43 3.57 24.18
C SER A 371 1.03 3.15 24.01
N ALA A 372 1.30 2.35 22.98
CA ALA A 372 2.60 1.77 22.72
C ALA A 372 2.94 1.85 21.22
N GLU A 373 4.07 2.44 20.85
CA GLU A 373 4.62 2.32 19.50
C GLU A 373 5.19 0.92 19.29
N THR A 374 4.53 0.11 18.45
CA THR A 374 4.87 -1.29 18.20
C THR A 374 5.38 -1.51 16.78
N GLY A 375 4.77 -0.85 15.79
CA GLY A 375 4.93 -1.18 14.37
C GLY A 375 4.57 -2.63 14.02
N LEU A 376 3.67 -3.26 14.80
CA LEU A 376 3.22 -4.65 14.67
C LEU A 376 1.73 -4.75 14.98
N ASP A 377 1.01 -5.52 14.17
CA ASP A 377 -0.44 -5.65 14.17
C ASP A 377 -0.92 -6.55 15.32
N PRO A 378 -1.99 -6.19 16.05
CA PRO A 378 -2.54 -6.99 17.14
C PRO A 378 -3.33 -8.23 16.67
N VAL A 379 -2.90 -9.43 17.06
CA VAL A 379 -3.42 -10.71 16.55
C VAL A 379 -4.44 -11.37 17.49
N LEU A 380 -4.07 -11.61 18.75
CA LEU A 380 -4.88 -12.38 19.71
C LEU A 380 -4.54 -12.05 21.17
N THR A 381 -5.52 -12.14 22.06
CA THR A 381 -5.39 -11.81 23.49
C THR A 381 -5.51 -13.06 24.39
N VAL A 382 -4.47 -13.30 25.20
CA VAL A 382 -4.35 -14.41 26.14
C VAL A 382 -4.17 -13.88 27.56
N ASP A 383 -5.10 -14.17 28.48
CA ASP A 383 -5.07 -13.67 29.87
C ASP A 383 -4.86 -12.14 29.95
N ARG A 384 -3.65 -11.61 30.16
CA ARG A 384 -3.35 -10.16 30.10
C ARG A 384 -2.23 -9.82 29.11
N GLU A 385 -2.02 -10.69 28.13
CA GLU A 385 -0.97 -10.62 27.14
C GLU A 385 -1.56 -10.53 25.73
N LEU A 386 -1.19 -9.49 24.98
CA LEU A 386 -1.58 -9.26 23.60
C LEU A 386 -0.44 -9.70 22.67
N VAL A 387 -0.69 -10.67 21.79
CA VAL A 387 0.27 -11.07 20.77
C VAL A 387 0.20 -10.11 19.58
N LEU A 388 1.35 -9.67 19.10
CA LEU A 388 1.55 -8.76 17.97
C LEU A 388 2.35 -9.46 16.87
N ALA A 389 2.06 -9.19 15.60
CA ALA A 389 2.86 -9.69 14.47
C ALA A 389 2.89 -8.71 13.29
N GLY A 390 3.95 -8.76 12.48
CA GLY A 390 4.09 -7.93 11.28
C GLY A 390 5.38 -8.21 10.54
N GLY A 391 5.30 -8.46 9.23
CA GLY A 391 6.46 -8.88 8.42
C GLY A 391 7.14 -10.15 8.99
N PRO A 392 8.47 -10.13 9.23
CA PRO A 392 9.18 -11.23 9.89
C PRO A 392 9.11 -11.20 11.42
N ARG A 393 8.30 -10.33 12.04
CA ARG A 393 8.36 -10.06 13.48
C ARG A 393 7.11 -10.52 14.23
N VAL A 394 7.34 -11.06 15.43
CA VAL A 394 6.30 -11.37 16.42
C VAL A 394 6.70 -10.79 17.78
N GLY A 395 5.73 -10.45 18.62
CA GLY A 395 5.97 -9.91 19.96
C GLY A 395 4.77 -10.05 20.87
N VAL A 396 4.93 -9.62 22.12
CA VAL A 396 3.87 -9.59 23.13
C VAL A 396 3.90 -8.28 23.92
N LEU A 397 2.72 -7.73 24.18
CA LEU A 397 2.47 -6.54 24.98
C LEU A 397 1.62 -6.90 26.22
N ASP A 398 1.94 -6.28 27.35
CA ASP A 398 1.20 -6.39 28.61
C ASP A 398 0.00 -5.43 28.62
N LEU A 399 -1.22 -5.96 28.79
CA LEU A 399 -2.48 -5.21 28.69
C LEU A 399 -2.82 -4.37 29.93
N ASP A 400 -2.13 -4.55 31.06
CA ASP A 400 -2.29 -3.69 32.24
C ASP A 400 -1.48 -2.38 32.08
N THR A 401 -0.34 -2.44 31.37
CA THR A 401 0.67 -1.38 31.36
C THR A 401 0.98 -0.79 29.98
N GLY A 402 0.63 -1.47 28.90
CA GLY A 402 1.05 -1.13 27.53
C GLY A 402 2.51 -1.44 27.22
N ALA A 403 3.26 -2.07 28.14
CA ALA A 403 4.66 -2.37 27.91
C ALA A 403 4.83 -3.54 26.93
N VAL A 404 5.65 -3.36 25.89
CA VAL A 404 6.11 -4.49 25.06
C VAL A 404 7.01 -5.37 25.92
N VAL A 405 6.53 -6.57 26.25
CA VAL A 405 7.22 -7.57 27.07
C VAL A 405 8.43 -8.13 26.31
N TRP A 406 8.24 -8.42 25.02
CA TRP A 406 9.29 -8.82 24.09
C TRP A 406 8.84 -8.65 22.63
N SER A 407 9.80 -8.50 21.71
CA SER A 407 9.59 -8.51 20.25
C SER A 407 10.82 -9.12 19.58
N ARG A 408 10.61 -9.97 18.57
CA ARG A 408 11.66 -10.76 17.91
C ARG A 408 11.37 -10.99 16.43
N GLU A 409 12.43 -11.15 15.66
CA GLU A 409 12.40 -11.62 14.27
C GLU A 409 12.39 -13.16 14.23
N VAL A 410 11.66 -13.71 13.24
CA VAL A 410 11.35 -15.13 13.07
C VAL A 410 11.37 -15.47 11.59
N GLY A 411 12.43 -16.15 11.14
CA GLY A 411 12.61 -16.51 9.73
C GLY A 411 12.78 -15.30 8.79
N GLU A 412 12.44 -15.51 7.51
CA GLU A 412 12.35 -14.47 6.48
C GLU A 412 10.97 -13.78 6.47
N ALA A 413 9.90 -14.52 6.81
CA ALA A 413 8.53 -14.02 6.92
C ALA A 413 7.67 -14.95 7.79
N ILE A 414 6.64 -14.39 8.43
CA ILE A 414 5.55 -15.16 9.04
C ILE A 414 4.52 -15.53 7.97
N VAL A 415 4.00 -16.76 8.02
CA VAL A 415 3.03 -17.31 7.06
C VAL A 415 1.76 -17.74 7.80
N GLY A 416 0.62 -17.13 7.48
CA GLY A 416 -0.62 -17.29 8.24
C GLY A 416 -0.63 -16.44 9.53
N ARG A 417 -1.68 -16.58 10.36
CA ARG A 417 -1.80 -15.85 11.64
C ARG A 417 -1.22 -16.71 12.80
N PRO A 418 -0.43 -16.13 13.71
CA PRO A 418 0.05 -16.83 14.90
C PRO A 418 -1.07 -17.41 15.79
N LEU A 419 -0.72 -18.45 16.55
CA LEU A 419 -1.58 -19.15 17.52
C LEU A 419 -1.01 -19.01 18.94
N SER A 420 -1.80 -19.35 19.96
CA SER A 420 -1.27 -19.57 21.33
C SER A 420 -1.91 -20.76 22.04
N ASP A 421 -1.14 -21.42 22.92
CA ASP A 421 -1.61 -22.53 23.75
C ASP A 421 -1.96 -22.13 25.20
N GLY A 422 -1.84 -20.83 25.53
CA GLY A 422 -1.99 -20.31 26.90
C GLY A 422 -0.69 -20.22 27.72
N ALA A 423 0.46 -20.53 27.12
CA ALA A 423 1.81 -20.39 27.70
C ALA A 423 2.90 -20.06 26.64
N LEU A 424 2.67 -20.44 25.38
CA LEU A 424 3.53 -20.22 24.22
C LEU A 424 2.78 -19.42 23.15
N VAL A 425 3.50 -18.59 22.39
CA VAL A 425 3.10 -18.13 21.06
C VAL A 425 3.69 -19.11 20.05
N VAL A 426 2.85 -19.64 19.14
CA VAL A 426 3.25 -20.59 18.10
C VAL A 426 3.01 -19.94 16.75
N THR A 427 4.04 -19.86 15.91
CA THR A 427 3.97 -19.24 14.59
C THR A 427 4.50 -20.17 13.51
N LEU A 428 3.90 -20.10 12.32
CA LEU A 428 4.46 -20.68 11.10
C LEU A 428 5.31 -19.60 10.42
N ALA A 429 6.57 -19.92 10.12
CA ALA A 429 7.52 -19.01 9.50
C ALA A 429 8.30 -19.70 8.38
N THR A 430 8.77 -18.92 7.42
CA THR A 430 9.69 -19.37 6.37
C THR A 430 11.12 -19.26 6.88
N ALA A 431 11.87 -20.36 6.92
CA ALA A 431 13.29 -20.34 7.23
C ALA A 431 14.11 -19.71 6.09
N LEU A 432 15.37 -19.33 6.36
CA LEU A 432 16.26 -18.67 5.39
C LEU A 432 16.65 -19.53 4.17
N ASP A 433 16.24 -20.80 4.13
CA ASP A 433 16.38 -21.71 2.98
C ASP A 433 15.06 -21.93 2.21
N GLY A 434 14.00 -21.20 2.57
CA GLY A 434 12.67 -21.30 1.98
C GLY A 434 11.80 -22.43 2.57
N SER A 435 12.31 -23.24 3.50
CA SER A 435 11.52 -24.29 4.14
C SER A 435 10.54 -23.73 5.17
N ALA A 436 9.38 -24.38 5.34
CA ALA A 436 8.38 -23.98 6.32
C ALA A 436 8.73 -24.54 7.71
N GLN A 437 8.68 -23.74 8.77
CA GLN A 437 8.91 -24.21 10.14
C GLN A 437 7.89 -23.65 11.13
N LEU A 438 7.50 -24.48 12.10
CA LEU A 438 6.71 -24.08 13.27
C LEU A 438 7.65 -23.73 14.42
N GLU A 439 7.69 -22.46 14.80
CA GLU A 439 8.46 -21.96 15.94
C GLU A 439 7.54 -21.63 17.13
N ALA A 440 8.02 -21.89 18.34
CA ALA A 440 7.31 -21.55 19.57
C ALA A 440 8.18 -20.74 20.54
N PHE A 441 7.59 -19.69 21.10
CA PHE A 441 8.22 -18.76 22.03
C PHE A 441 7.40 -18.67 23.32
N GLY A 442 8.04 -18.54 24.48
CA GLY A 442 7.32 -18.32 25.74
C GLY A 442 6.54 -17.01 25.71
N LEU A 443 5.22 -17.07 25.99
CA LEU A 443 4.30 -15.93 25.91
C LEU A 443 4.78 -14.75 26.76
N ARG A 444 5.38 -15.03 27.93
CA ARG A 444 5.80 -14.01 28.91
C ARG A 444 7.29 -13.64 28.89
N ASP A 445 8.11 -14.30 28.06
CA ASP A 445 9.57 -14.14 28.10
C ASP A 445 10.28 -14.15 26.72
N GLY A 446 9.57 -14.49 25.63
CA GLY A 446 10.12 -14.56 24.27
C GLY A 446 11.18 -15.65 24.06
N VAL A 447 11.37 -16.54 25.04
CA VAL A 447 12.39 -17.60 24.99
C VAL A 447 11.98 -18.64 23.97
N PRO A 448 12.84 -19.00 22.99
CA PRO A 448 12.51 -20.02 22.01
C PRO A 448 12.45 -21.39 22.68
N TYR A 449 11.30 -22.04 22.58
CA TYR A 449 10.98 -23.29 23.28
C TYR A 449 11.20 -24.52 22.39
N TRP A 450 10.85 -24.42 21.11
CA TRP A 450 11.18 -25.39 20.05
C TRP A 450 10.97 -24.78 18.66
N SER A 451 11.63 -25.38 17.66
CA SER A 451 11.28 -25.26 16.23
C SER A 451 11.05 -26.66 15.67
N VAL A 452 10.11 -26.80 14.74
CA VAL A 452 9.80 -28.04 14.02
C VAL A 452 9.72 -27.74 12.51
N PRO A 453 10.63 -28.29 11.68
CA PRO A 453 10.51 -28.16 10.24
C PRO A 453 9.30 -28.93 9.71
N LEU A 454 8.58 -28.30 8.78
CA LEU A 454 7.44 -28.84 8.05
C LEU A 454 7.80 -29.04 6.57
N PRO A 455 6.99 -29.77 5.79
CA PRO A 455 7.19 -29.86 4.34
C PRO A 455 6.96 -28.51 3.65
N ASP A 456 7.74 -28.24 2.60
CA ASP A 456 7.80 -26.98 1.82
C ASP A 456 6.47 -26.55 1.12
N ALA A 457 5.46 -27.42 1.23
CA ALA A 457 4.10 -27.24 0.71
C ALA A 457 3.12 -26.64 1.74
N VAL A 458 3.49 -26.47 3.01
CA VAL A 458 2.59 -25.83 4.00
C VAL A 458 2.45 -24.33 3.72
N ARG A 459 1.21 -23.84 3.68
CA ARG A 459 0.87 -22.44 3.33
C ARG A 459 -0.08 -21.75 4.31
N ASP A 460 -0.65 -22.48 5.26
CA ASP A 460 -1.54 -21.98 6.31
C ASP A 460 -1.42 -22.85 7.59
N LEU A 461 -1.90 -22.34 8.73
CA LEU A 461 -1.89 -22.98 10.04
C LEU A 461 -3.26 -22.85 10.74
N SER A 462 -4.25 -23.64 10.31
CA SER A 462 -5.57 -23.68 10.95
C SER A 462 -5.58 -24.42 12.30
N ALA A 463 -6.07 -23.76 13.35
CA ALA A 463 -6.29 -24.35 14.67
C ALA A 463 -7.75 -24.82 14.84
N GLN A 464 -7.98 -26.13 14.83
CA GLN A 464 -9.30 -26.73 14.95
C GLN A 464 -9.56 -27.24 16.39
N GLY A 465 -10.56 -26.68 17.07
CA GLY A 465 -10.90 -26.92 18.49
C GLY A 465 -11.52 -28.28 18.81
N VAL A 466 -10.94 -29.38 18.34
CA VAL A 466 -11.52 -30.74 18.43
C VAL A 466 -11.66 -31.20 19.89
N THR A 467 -12.90 -31.38 20.34
CA THR A 467 -13.19 -31.93 21.68
C THR A 467 -13.02 -33.46 21.69
N CYS A 468 -11.82 -33.95 22.02
CA CYS A 468 -11.53 -35.38 22.18
C CYS A 468 -12.31 -36.01 23.36
N SER A 469 -13.55 -36.41 23.12
CA SER A 469 -14.43 -36.99 24.14
C SER A 469 -13.97 -38.39 24.57
N CYS A 470 -13.17 -38.45 25.65
CA CYS A 470 -12.85 -39.71 26.31
C CYS A 470 -14.14 -40.34 26.86
N ALA A 471 -14.58 -41.42 26.20
CA ALA A 471 -15.96 -41.93 26.25
C ALA A 471 -16.51 -42.20 27.67
N ARG A 472 -17.31 -41.25 28.20
CA ARG A 472 -18.21 -41.52 29.33
C ARG A 472 -19.44 -42.29 28.87
N ARG A 473 -19.30 -43.61 28.73
CA ARG A 473 -20.45 -44.53 28.75
C ARG A 473 -21.06 -44.58 30.16
N THR A 474 -21.81 -43.55 30.52
CA THR A 474 -22.76 -43.58 31.64
C THR A 474 -24.16 -43.73 31.09
N GLY A 475 -24.80 -44.88 31.37
CA GLY A 475 -26.09 -45.26 30.78
C GLY A 475 -27.27 -44.41 31.26
N SER A 476 -28.42 -44.63 30.62
CA SER A 476 -29.66 -43.93 30.92
C SER A 476 -30.20 -44.24 32.32
N SER A 477 -30.39 -43.19 33.12
CA SER A 477 -31.32 -43.21 34.26
C SER A 477 -32.05 -41.88 34.34
N ARG A 478 -33.38 -41.91 34.18
CA ARG A 478 -34.25 -40.76 34.40
C ARG A 478 -34.12 -40.32 35.87
N TRP A 479 -34.08 -39.01 36.11
CA TRP A 479 -34.90 -38.37 37.15
C TRP A 479 -35.32 -36.99 36.63
N ALA A 480 -36.56 -36.61 36.95
CA ALA A 480 -37.12 -35.29 36.66
C ALA A 480 -37.62 -34.71 37.98
N GLU A 481 -37.46 -33.40 38.16
CA GLU A 481 -38.00 -32.64 39.28
C GLU A 481 -38.89 -31.48 38.79
N PRO A 482 -39.81 -30.96 39.63
CA PRO A 482 -41.21 -30.86 39.20
C PRO A 482 -41.69 -29.46 38.79
N PRO A 483 -42.70 -29.37 37.91
CA PRO A 483 -43.41 -28.12 37.61
C PRO A 483 -44.55 -27.83 38.60
N ALA A 484 -44.49 -26.68 39.28
CA ALA A 484 -45.57 -26.13 40.11
C ALA A 484 -45.44 -24.57 40.15
N MET A 485 -46.51 -23.76 40.07
CA MET A 485 -47.93 -24.10 39.91
C MET A 485 -48.76 -22.94 39.28
N GLY A 486 -49.51 -23.24 38.22
CA GLY A 486 -50.68 -22.46 37.78
C GLY A 486 -50.44 -21.32 36.76
N ARG A 487 -51.49 -20.83 36.08
CA ARG A 487 -52.92 -21.23 36.16
C ARG A 487 -53.75 -20.73 34.96
N LYS A 488 -54.50 -21.64 34.31
CA LYS A 488 -55.58 -21.38 33.31
C LYS A 488 -55.12 -20.77 31.97
N ARG A 489 -55.80 -20.98 30.83
CA ARG A 489 -56.90 -21.90 30.48
C ARG A 489 -56.81 -22.22 28.98
N ARG A 490 -57.34 -23.38 28.54
CA ARG A 490 -57.68 -23.59 27.14
C ARG A 490 -59.05 -22.98 26.82
N ALA A 491 -59.21 -22.58 25.56
CA ALA A 491 -60.20 -23.23 24.70
C ALA A 491 -59.43 -23.76 23.46
N ASP A 492 -60.12 -24.41 22.53
CA ASP A 492 -59.80 -25.79 22.11
C ASP A 492 -60.05 -25.86 20.57
N ASP A 493 -60.04 -26.97 19.82
CA ASP A 493 -60.16 -28.40 20.14
C ASP A 493 -59.58 -29.25 18.96
N ALA A 494 -60.00 -30.52 18.86
CA ALA A 494 -60.50 -31.26 17.67
C ALA A 494 -59.95 -30.94 16.25
N GLU A 495 -59.66 -31.91 15.35
CA GLU A 495 -60.06 -33.34 15.28
C GLU A 495 -58.92 -34.32 14.88
N THR A 496 -59.25 -35.62 14.95
CA THR A 496 -58.55 -36.83 14.48
C THR A 496 -58.32 -36.88 12.95
N GLU A 497 -57.54 -37.78 12.31
CA GLU A 497 -57.35 -39.24 12.48
C GLU A 497 -55.95 -39.78 12.06
N VAL A 498 -55.66 -41.07 12.31
CA VAL A 498 -54.51 -41.83 11.78
C VAL A 498 -54.82 -43.33 11.54
N PRO A 499 -54.54 -43.86 10.32
CA PRO A 499 -54.10 -45.25 10.14
C PRO A 499 -52.87 -45.36 9.19
N ARG A 500 -51.68 -45.79 9.62
CA ARG A 500 -51.20 -47.17 9.92
C ARG A 500 -50.78 -48.05 8.72
N GLY A 501 -49.46 -48.26 8.59
CA GLY A 501 -48.78 -49.39 7.91
C GLY A 501 -47.26 -49.28 8.14
N ALA A 502 -46.59 -50.14 8.93
CA ALA A 502 -46.12 -51.51 8.61
C ALA A 502 -44.79 -51.53 7.81
N ALA A 503 -43.71 -52.26 8.19
CA ALA A 503 -43.50 -53.10 9.37
C ALA A 503 -42.01 -53.49 9.64
N ARG A 504 -41.71 -53.90 10.90
CA ARG A 504 -40.67 -54.85 11.39
C ARG A 504 -39.16 -54.54 11.27
N GLY A 505 -38.44 -54.82 12.37
CA GLY A 505 -37.01 -55.13 12.44
C GLY A 505 -36.72 -56.08 13.63
N VAL A 506 -35.67 -56.93 13.57
CA VAL A 506 -35.40 -58.00 14.57
C VAL A 506 -33.89 -58.25 14.82
N GLN A 507 -33.45 -57.91 16.04
CA GLN A 507 -32.47 -58.59 16.94
C GLN A 507 -31.16 -59.30 16.47
N CYS A 508 -30.02 -58.73 16.94
CA CYS A 508 -29.09 -59.29 17.97
C CYS A 508 -27.75 -60.06 17.66
N ARG A 509 -26.80 -59.86 18.62
CA ARG A 509 -25.52 -60.58 18.95
C ARG A 509 -24.29 -60.26 18.07
N GLY A 510 -23.04 -60.31 18.57
CA GLY A 510 -22.52 -60.51 19.95
C GLY A 510 -21.03 -60.96 19.97
N ALA A 511 -20.20 -60.60 20.97
CA ALA A 511 -18.73 -60.82 20.94
C ALA A 511 -18.04 -61.05 22.32
N HIS A 512 -16.85 -61.69 22.32
CA HIS A 512 -15.87 -61.89 23.42
C HIS A 512 -14.45 -62.12 22.78
N ALA A 513 -13.30 -61.52 23.18
CA ALA A 513 -12.52 -61.49 24.45
C ALA A 513 -11.51 -62.68 24.58
N TYR A 514 -10.28 -62.60 25.15
CA TYR A 514 -9.59 -61.63 26.04
C TYR A 514 -8.04 -61.87 26.16
N ALA A 515 -7.31 -61.08 26.99
CA ALA A 515 -6.05 -61.38 27.75
C ALA A 515 -4.62 -61.21 27.10
N PRO A 516 -3.53 -60.95 27.90
CA PRO A 516 -3.38 -60.09 29.11
C PRO A 516 -2.08 -59.16 29.08
N PRO A 517 -1.19 -58.94 30.10
CA PRO A 517 -0.53 -57.62 30.40
C PRO A 517 1.04 -57.67 30.26
N PRO A 518 1.97 -56.86 30.91
CA PRO A 518 1.85 -55.79 31.94
C PRO A 518 2.84 -54.55 31.92
N SER A 519 2.60 -53.61 32.85
CA SER A 519 3.52 -52.73 33.63
C SER A 519 4.57 -51.76 33.00
N SER A 520 4.23 -50.45 33.05
CA SER A 520 5.07 -49.25 33.31
C SER A 520 6.02 -48.70 32.20
N PRO A 521 6.39 -47.40 32.24
CA PRO A 521 5.97 -46.30 33.13
C PRO A 521 4.91 -45.36 32.50
N ARG A 522 4.38 -44.41 33.30
CA ARG A 522 3.47 -43.36 32.80
C ARG A 522 4.24 -42.34 31.95
N ARG A 523 3.87 -42.18 30.68
CA ARG A 523 4.14 -40.94 29.92
C ARG A 523 3.00 -39.94 30.19
N GLY A 524 3.32 -38.65 30.21
CA GLY A 524 2.32 -37.59 30.37
C GLY A 524 1.37 -37.48 29.17
N LEU A 525 0.29 -36.72 29.33
CA LEU A 525 -0.58 -36.37 28.21
C LEU A 525 0.21 -35.46 27.26
N LEU A 526 0.61 -36.00 26.10
CA LEU A 526 1.12 -35.20 25.00
C LEU A 526 0.00 -34.30 24.48
N GLY A 527 0.19 -32.99 24.55
CA GLY A 527 -0.56 -32.04 23.73
C GLY A 527 -0.36 -32.39 22.26
N ARG A 528 -1.43 -32.36 21.47
CA ARG A 528 -1.42 -32.74 20.05
C ARG A 528 -1.95 -31.58 19.22
N ILE A 529 -1.06 -30.86 18.54
CA ILE A 529 -1.48 -30.05 17.39
C ILE A 529 -1.87 -31.03 16.28
N LEU A 530 -2.98 -30.75 15.59
CA LEU A 530 -3.21 -31.27 14.26
C LEU A 530 -2.71 -30.22 13.26
N VAL A 531 -1.66 -30.54 12.51
CA VAL A 531 -1.22 -29.71 11.38
C VAL A 531 -1.71 -30.39 10.11
N ALA A 532 -2.68 -29.78 9.43
CA ALA A 532 -3.10 -30.20 8.10
C ALA A 532 -2.02 -29.77 7.08
N VAL A 533 -1.66 -30.66 6.16
CA VAL A 533 -0.67 -30.39 5.11
C VAL A 533 -1.27 -30.84 3.79
N PHE A 534 -1.48 -29.91 2.86
CA PHE A 534 -2.17 -30.17 1.59
C PHE A 534 -1.22 -30.06 0.39
N GLY A 535 -1.35 -31.00 -0.55
CA GLY A 535 -0.47 -31.19 -1.71
C GLY A 535 0.08 -32.63 -1.83
N VAL A 536 0.39 -33.16 -3.02
CA VAL A 536 0.24 -32.62 -4.39
C VAL A 536 -0.32 -33.75 -5.33
N PRO A 537 -0.14 -33.80 -6.68
CA PRO A 537 -1.26 -34.10 -7.59
C PRO A 537 -1.35 -35.57 -8.07
N ALA A 538 -2.44 -35.90 -8.78
CA ALA A 538 -2.57 -37.13 -9.57
C ALA A 538 -3.24 -36.87 -10.94
N ASP A 539 -2.51 -37.21 -12.01
CA ASP A 539 -2.90 -37.41 -13.41
C ASP A 539 -4.13 -36.66 -13.99
N ALA A 540 -3.84 -35.58 -14.73
CA ALA A 540 -4.66 -35.10 -15.84
C ALA A 540 -3.88 -35.16 -17.17
N ARG A 541 -4.53 -35.64 -18.25
CA ARG A 541 -4.03 -35.56 -19.63
C ARG A 541 -5.20 -35.42 -20.62
N PRO A 542 -5.08 -34.64 -21.72
CA PRO A 542 -4.13 -33.55 -21.92
C PRO A 542 -4.74 -32.31 -22.61
N THR A 543 -4.89 -31.20 -21.88
CA THR A 543 -4.75 -29.84 -22.43
C THR A 543 -3.49 -29.26 -21.80
N ALA A 544 -2.43 -29.09 -22.60
CA ALA A 544 -1.07 -29.21 -22.09
C ALA A 544 -0.58 -28.03 -21.22
N THR A 545 -0.46 -28.27 -19.92
CA THR A 545 0.50 -27.61 -19.04
C THR A 545 1.63 -28.60 -18.72
N PRO A 546 2.93 -28.26 -18.88
CA PRO A 546 4.02 -29.18 -18.58
C PRO A 546 4.15 -29.44 -17.08
N ALA A 547 4.56 -30.66 -16.71
CA ALA A 547 4.71 -31.08 -15.31
C ALA A 547 5.94 -30.43 -14.65
N LYS A 548 5.85 -30.12 -13.35
CA LYS A 548 7.01 -29.75 -12.52
C LYS A 548 7.78 -31.01 -12.08
N ASP A 549 9.10 -30.96 -12.21
CA ASP A 549 10.01 -32.01 -11.76
C ASP A 549 10.23 -31.91 -10.23
N PRO A 550 10.18 -32.99 -9.41
CA PRO A 550 10.14 -32.89 -7.94
C PRO A 550 11.44 -32.46 -7.22
N LEU A 551 12.37 -31.80 -7.90
CA LEU A 551 13.69 -31.39 -7.39
C LEU A 551 14.02 -29.90 -7.67
N MET A 552 12.98 -29.09 -7.88
CA MET A 552 13.05 -27.67 -8.22
C MET A 552 13.16 -26.79 -6.96
N SER A 553 14.32 -26.15 -6.75
CA SER A 553 14.63 -25.28 -5.60
C SER A 553 13.90 -23.93 -5.66
N TYR A 554 14.07 -23.10 -4.61
CA TYR A 554 13.59 -21.70 -4.55
C TYR A 554 13.87 -20.92 -5.85
N ASP A 555 15.05 -21.11 -6.45
CA ASP A 555 15.51 -20.51 -7.72
C ASP A 555 14.59 -20.77 -8.94
N THR A 556 13.63 -21.68 -8.80
CA THR A 556 12.79 -22.21 -9.90
C THR A 556 11.28 -22.17 -9.59
N ALA A 557 10.88 -21.50 -8.50
CA ALA A 557 9.56 -21.65 -7.88
C ALA A 557 8.68 -20.38 -7.85
N THR A 558 8.73 -19.49 -8.86
CA THR A 558 7.70 -18.43 -8.98
C THR A 558 6.28 -19.05 -9.09
N PRO A 559 5.27 -18.51 -8.38
CA PRO A 559 3.89 -18.94 -8.51
C PRO A 559 3.20 -18.40 -9.77
N GLN A 560 3.83 -17.47 -10.51
CA GLN A 560 3.29 -16.90 -11.74
C GLN A 560 2.98 -17.99 -12.78
N GLN A 561 1.74 -17.98 -13.30
CA GLN A 561 1.31 -18.88 -14.37
C GLN A 561 1.41 -18.18 -15.74
N PRO A 562 1.58 -18.92 -16.85
CA PRO A 562 1.49 -18.36 -18.20
C PRO A 562 0.15 -17.67 -18.45
N SER A 563 0.16 -16.38 -18.78
CA SER A 563 -1.03 -15.50 -18.79
C SER A 563 -2.05 -15.72 -19.91
N GLY A 564 -1.93 -16.81 -20.69
CA GLY A 564 -2.76 -17.06 -21.87
C GLY A 564 -2.57 -16.08 -23.04
N MET A 565 -1.71 -15.06 -22.88
CA MET A 565 -1.39 -14.09 -23.93
C MET A 565 -0.74 -14.78 -25.13
N ARG A 566 -0.98 -14.26 -26.34
CA ARG A 566 -0.49 -14.81 -27.61
C ARG A 566 0.98 -14.48 -27.86
N VAL A 567 1.85 -14.85 -26.92
CA VAL A 567 3.31 -14.61 -26.95
C VAL A 567 3.97 -15.17 -28.21
N ASN A 568 3.40 -16.23 -28.79
CA ASN A 568 3.84 -16.82 -30.06
C ASN A 568 3.68 -15.91 -31.30
N ARG A 569 3.09 -14.72 -31.17
CA ARG A 569 3.07 -13.69 -32.22
C ARG A 569 4.28 -12.75 -32.18
N TYR A 570 5.11 -12.84 -31.15
CA TYR A 570 6.22 -11.93 -30.88
C TYR A 570 7.52 -12.74 -30.79
N LEU A 571 8.43 -12.53 -31.74
CA LEU A 571 9.72 -13.21 -31.75
C LEU A 571 10.73 -12.47 -30.86
N PRO A 572 11.63 -13.18 -30.15
CA PRO A 572 12.76 -12.55 -29.48
C PRO A 572 13.61 -11.74 -30.47
N TYR A 573 14.18 -10.61 -30.03
CA TYR A 573 15.03 -9.77 -30.86
C TYR A 573 16.21 -10.56 -31.46
N ALA A 574 16.93 -11.30 -30.62
CA ALA A 574 18.07 -12.14 -31.00
C ALA A 574 17.72 -13.34 -31.92
N ALA A 575 16.43 -13.59 -32.20
CA ALA A 575 15.98 -14.58 -33.19
C ALA A 575 15.67 -13.96 -34.57
N GLN A 576 15.78 -12.63 -34.69
CA GLN A 576 15.58 -11.85 -35.91
C GLN A 576 16.88 -11.12 -36.30
N PHE A 577 17.52 -10.48 -35.31
CA PHE A 577 18.74 -9.69 -35.49
C PHE A 577 19.83 -10.16 -34.52
N ALA A 578 20.95 -10.63 -35.04
CA ALA A 578 22.10 -11.00 -34.22
C ALA A 578 22.96 -9.76 -33.92
N VAL A 579 23.34 -9.59 -32.65
CA VAL A 579 24.27 -8.55 -32.20
C VAL A 579 25.30 -9.24 -31.30
N ASP A 580 26.46 -9.56 -31.86
CA ASP A 580 27.56 -10.22 -31.13
C ASP A 580 28.74 -9.26 -30.96
N LEU A 581 28.93 -8.79 -29.72
CA LEU A 581 30.03 -7.92 -29.32
C LEU A 581 30.62 -8.42 -27.98
N PRO A 582 31.35 -9.54 -27.98
CA PRO A 582 31.84 -10.18 -26.76
C PRO A 582 32.92 -9.35 -26.04
N ASP A 583 33.55 -8.42 -26.75
CA ASP A 583 34.56 -7.48 -26.29
C ASP A 583 34.05 -6.02 -26.22
N ARG A 584 32.74 -5.85 -25.95
CA ARG A 584 32.10 -4.55 -25.66
C ARG A 584 32.88 -3.76 -24.59
N THR A 585 33.03 -2.45 -24.80
CA THR A 585 33.79 -1.56 -23.90
C THR A 585 32.90 -0.59 -23.13
N TRP A 586 31.69 -0.29 -23.61
CA TRP A 586 30.76 0.63 -22.93
C TRP A 586 30.47 0.35 -21.44
N PRO A 587 30.37 -0.91 -20.94
CA PRO A 587 30.09 -1.15 -19.52
C PRO A 587 31.22 -0.76 -18.57
N GLY A 588 32.44 -0.54 -19.10
CA GLY A 588 33.62 -0.14 -18.33
C GLY A 588 33.90 1.37 -18.36
N LYS A 589 33.09 2.16 -19.07
CA LYS A 589 33.25 3.62 -19.22
C LYS A 589 32.35 4.38 -18.25
N ARG A 590 32.57 5.69 -18.16
CA ARG A 590 31.71 6.66 -17.48
C ARG A 590 31.55 7.89 -18.37
N VAL A 591 30.46 8.62 -18.21
CA VAL A 591 30.31 9.93 -18.85
C VAL A 591 31.18 10.95 -18.10
N THR A 592 31.86 11.82 -18.85
CA THR A 592 32.76 12.86 -18.30
C THR A 592 32.66 14.20 -19.04
N LYS A 593 31.68 14.35 -19.94
CA LYS A 593 31.39 15.53 -20.76
C LYS A 593 30.02 15.38 -21.43
N ALA A 594 29.39 16.47 -21.87
CA ALA A 594 28.17 16.42 -22.66
C ALA A 594 28.38 15.71 -24.04
N PRO A 595 27.33 15.07 -24.60
CA PRO A 595 27.23 14.80 -26.04
C PRO A 595 26.97 16.11 -26.81
N ARG A 596 27.05 16.09 -28.15
CA ARG A 596 26.39 17.12 -28.95
C ARG A 596 24.87 16.92 -28.88
N TRP A 597 24.12 17.96 -28.57
CA TRP A 597 22.66 17.90 -28.49
C TRP A 597 22.00 18.41 -29.77
N CYS A 598 21.00 17.68 -30.26
CA CYS A 598 20.03 18.19 -31.24
C CYS A 598 18.62 18.12 -30.67
N ALA A 599 17.89 19.23 -30.73
CA ALA A 599 16.49 19.30 -30.34
C ALA A 599 15.58 19.13 -31.57
N VAL A 600 14.74 18.10 -31.59
CA VAL A 600 13.84 17.79 -32.71
C VAL A 600 12.36 18.13 -32.42
N ASP A 601 12.10 18.90 -31.36
CA ASP A 601 10.76 19.31 -30.90
C ASP A 601 9.91 19.99 -32.00
N LEU A 602 10.54 20.74 -32.92
CA LEU A 602 9.88 21.51 -33.97
C LEU A 602 9.52 20.69 -35.21
N ARG A 603 10.04 19.45 -35.31
CA ARG A 603 9.75 18.49 -36.39
C ARG A 603 9.18 17.19 -35.83
N ASP A 604 9.97 16.35 -35.16
CA ASP A 604 9.50 15.05 -34.65
C ASP A 604 8.52 15.23 -33.47
N GLY A 605 8.84 16.15 -32.55
CA GLY A 605 7.91 16.53 -31.48
C GLY A 605 6.61 17.13 -32.02
N ASN A 606 6.70 17.95 -33.07
CA ASN A 606 5.57 18.66 -33.66
C ASN A 606 4.64 17.77 -34.49
N GLN A 607 5.17 16.80 -35.23
CA GLN A 607 4.36 15.89 -36.08
C GLN A 607 3.45 14.97 -35.25
N ALA A 608 3.83 14.70 -33.99
CA ALA A 608 3.13 13.80 -33.07
C ALA A 608 1.99 14.48 -32.28
N LEU A 609 1.83 15.80 -32.40
CA LEU A 609 0.80 16.55 -31.68
C LEU A 609 -0.58 16.37 -32.32
N ILE A 610 -1.61 16.27 -31.46
CA ILE A 610 -3.02 16.29 -31.90
C ILE A 610 -3.36 17.63 -32.57
N GLU A 611 -2.81 18.73 -32.04
CA GLU A 611 -2.82 20.05 -32.64
C GLU A 611 -1.37 20.50 -32.91
N PRO A 612 -0.87 20.39 -34.15
CA PRO A 612 0.47 20.87 -34.51
C PRO A 612 0.69 22.34 -34.18
N MET A 613 1.94 22.70 -33.86
CA MET A 613 2.33 24.06 -33.50
C MET A 613 2.04 25.04 -34.64
N ASN A 614 1.26 26.08 -34.32
CA ASN A 614 1.18 27.27 -35.17
C ASN A 614 2.52 28.03 -35.17
N PRO A 615 2.76 28.97 -36.09
CA PRO A 615 4.05 29.67 -36.20
C PRO A 615 4.50 30.38 -34.92
N ALA A 616 3.58 30.88 -34.09
CA ALA A 616 3.92 31.52 -32.82
C ALA A 616 4.39 30.48 -31.77
N ARG A 617 3.73 29.33 -31.67
CA ARG A 617 4.19 28.20 -30.83
C ARG A 617 5.54 27.65 -31.30
N LYS A 618 5.76 27.54 -32.63
CA LYS A 618 7.06 27.15 -33.19
C LYS A 618 8.16 28.18 -32.87
N LEU A 619 7.89 29.48 -33.02
CA LEU A 619 8.87 30.51 -32.68
C LEU A 619 9.20 30.52 -31.19
N GLN A 620 8.20 30.42 -30.31
CA GLN A 620 8.40 30.36 -28.85
C GLN A 620 9.23 29.13 -28.43
N MET A 621 9.01 27.96 -29.05
CA MET A 621 9.82 26.77 -28.81
C MET A 621 11.26 26.92 -29.35
N PHE A 622 11.43 27.53 -30.54
CA PHE A 622 12.76 27.82 -31.09
C PHE A 622 13.55 28.79 -30.20
N GLU A 623 12.93 29.87 -29.74
CA GLU A 623 13.54 30.86 -28.86
C GLU A 623 13.90 30.25 -27.49
N LEU A 624 13.07 29.36 -26.93
CA LEU A 624 13.41 28.58 -25.73
C LEU A 624 14.65 27.70 -25.94
N LEU A 625 14.70 26.93 -27.03
CA LEU A 625 15.82 26.01 -27.31
C LEU A 625 17.13 26.79 -27.51
N VAL A 626 17.07 27.94 -28.20
CA VAL A 626 18.20 28.87 -28.31
C VAL A 626 18.64 29.39 -26.93
N GLN A 627 17.69 29.82 -26.08
CA GLN A 627 17.98 30.34 -24.74
C GLN A 627 18.61 29.29 -23.82
N MET A 628 18.13 28.04 -23.87
CA MET A 628 18.69 26.91 -23.12
C MET A 628 20.10 26.50 -23.59
N GLY A 629 20.54 26.97 -24.76
CA GLY A 629 21.88 26.75 -25.28
C GLY A 629 22.00 25.72 -26.41
N PHE A 630 20.92 25.15 -26.92
CA PHE A 630 20.99 24.19 -28.02
C PHE A 630 21.62 24.81 -29.28
N LYS A 631 22.60 24.12 -29.87
CA LYS A 631 23.34 24.57 -31.06
C LYS A 631 22.91 23.88 -32.36
N GLU A 632 22.15 22.79 -32.26
CA GLU A 632 21.56 22.06 -33.38
C GLU A 632 20.06 21.89 -33.12
N ILE A 633 19.20 22.34 -34.04
CA ILE A 633 17.74 22.37 -33.85
C ILE A 633 17.04 21.96 -35.16
N GLU A 634 16.27 20.87 -35.15
CA GLU A 634 15.52 20.41 -36.33
C GLU A 634 14.17 21.12 -36.46
N VAL A 635 14.12 22.12 -37.34
CA VAL A 635 13.04 23.12 -37.42
C VAL A 635 11.83 22.69 -38.26
N GLY A 636 11.96 21.63 -39.07
CA GLY A 636 10.84 21.08 -39.83
C GLY A 636 11.21 20.11 -40.96
N PHE A 637 10.18 19.65 -41.66
CA PHE A 637 10.24 18.84 -42.89
C PHE A 637 9.66 19.67 -44.06
N PRO A 638 10.38 20.71 -44.53
CA PRO A 638 9.82 21.77 -45.37
C PRO A 638 9.37 21.31 -46.76
N SER A 639 9.89 20.18 -47.25
CA SER A 639 9.46 19.60 -48.52
C SER A 639 8.11 18.87 -48.45
N ALA A 640 7.68 18.46 -47.23
CA ALA A 640 6.41 17.77 -46.99
C ALA A 640 5.34 18.66 -46.34
N SER A 641 5.74 19.73 -45.64
CA SER A 641 4.87 20.64 -44.89
C SER A 641 5.08 22.09 -45.31
N GLN A 642 4.04 22.75 -45.82
CA GLN A 642 4.12 24.17 -46.18
C GLN A 642 4.33 25.07 -44.96
N THR A 643 3.72 24.74 -43.82
CA THR A 643 3.94 25.50 -42.57
C THR A 643 5.36 25.34 -42.03
N ASP A 644 6.04 24.23 -42.36
CA ASP A 644 7.45 24.05 -42.02
C ASP A 644 8.34 24.83 -42.99
N PHE A 645 8.01 24.84 -44.29
CA PHE A 645 8.67 25.69 -45.29
C PHE A 645 8.58 27.17 -44.89
N ASP A 646 7.38 27.66 -44.61
CA ASP A 646 7.13 29.06 -44.22
C ASP A 646 7.84 29.42 -42.91
N PHE A 647 7.96 28.48 -41.97
CA PHE A 647 8.71 28.69 -40.73
C PHE A 647 10.23 28.73 -40.94
N VAL A 648 10.79 27.87 -41.81
CA VAL A 648 12.20 27.95 -42.21
C VAL A 648 12.49 29.29 -42.90
N ARG A 649 11.61 29.75 -43.81
CA ARG A 649 11.72 31.09 -44.42
C ARG A 649 11.70 32.20 -43.37
N MET A 650 10.74 32.18 -42.45
CA MET A 650 10.63 33.16 -41.35
C MET A 650 11.91 33.25 -40.52
N LEU A 651 12.50 32.12 -40.10
CA LEU A 651 13.72 32.10 -39.30
C LEU A 651 14.93 32.72 -40.03
N ILE A 652 15.04 32.50 -41.35
CA ILE A 652 16.12 33.05 -42.19
C ILE A 652 15.88 34.54 -42.48
N GLU A 653 14.68 34.89 -42.94
CA GLU A 653 14.33 36.22 -43.47
C GLU A 653 14.17 37.27 -42.35
N GLU A 654 13.69 36.89 -41.17
CA GLU A 654 13.69 37.75 -39.98
C GLU A 654 15.00 37.67 -39.17
N HIS A 655 15.99 36.92 -39.64
CA HIS A 655 17.31 36.75 -39.01
C HIS A 655 17.24 36.24 -37.55
N ARG A 656 16.36 35.28 -37.29
CA ARG A 656 16.13 34.70 -35.94
C ARG A 656 17.19 33.71 -35.50
N ILE A 657 17.93 33.11 -36.45
CA ILE A 657 18.95 32.09 -36.19
C ILE A 657 20.24 32.78 -35.67
N PRO A 658 20.69 32.49 -34.44
CA PRO A 658 21.97 33.02 -33.92
C PRO A 658 23.18 32.49 -34.70
N ASP A 659 24.30 33.23 -34.66
CA ASP A 659 25.51 32.89 -35.42
C ASP A 659 26.14 31.54 -35.01
N ASP A 660 25.97 31.12 -33.76
CA ASP A 660 26.50 29.87 -33.20
C ASP A 660 25.53 28.67 -33.34
N VAL A 661 24.31 28.88 -33.85
CA VAL A 661 23.29 27.84 -34.05
C VAL A 661 23.25 27.36 -35.49
N VAL A 662 23.03 26.06 -35.68
CA VAL A 662 22.83 25.42 -36.99
C VAL A 662 21.44 24.79 -37.00
N ILE A 663 20.57 25.25 -37.91
CA ILE A 663 19.25 24.61 -38.10
C ILE A 663 19.40 23.28 -38.85
N GLN A 664 18.53 22.33 -38.58
CA GLN A 664 18.42 21.06 -39.29
C GLN A 664 17.06 20.95 -40.00
N VAL A 665 17.05 20.38 -41.21
CA VAL A 665 15.83 20.14 -42.00
C VAL A 665 15.80 18.70 -42.52
N LEU A 666 14.66 18.03 -42.32
CA LEU A 666 14.45 16.66 -42.78
C LEU A 666 14.10 16.63 -44.28
N THR A 667 14.58 15.63 -45.01
CA THR A 667 14.13 15.32 -46.37
C THR A 667 14.19 13.82 -46.69
N GLN A 668 13.27 13.35 -47.53
CA GLN A 668 13.27 11.99 -48.07
C GLN A 668 14.12 11.91 -49.35
N SER A 669 14.68 10.74 -49.64
CA SER A 669 15.43 10.44 -50.88
C SER A 669 14.59 10.46 -52.17
N ARG A 670 14.06 11.64 -52.55
CA ARG A 670 13.32 11.90 -53.80
C ARG A 670 13.70 13.29 -54.33
N GLU A 671 14.04 13.38 -55.61
CA GLU A 671 14.59 14.60 -56.24
C GLU A 671 13.75 15.85 -55.96
N HIS A 672 12.44 15.84 -56.21
CA HIS A 672 11.55 16.98 -55.97
C HIS A 672 11.35 17.35 -54.49
N LEU A 673 11.67 16.46 -53.55
CA LEU A 673 11.64 16.77 -52.12
C LEU A 673 12.97 17.36 -51.67
N ILE A 674 14.09 16.81 -52.16
CA ILE A 674 15.43 17.37 -51.93
C ILE A 674 15.48 18.79 -52.51
N GLU A 675 15.12 18.98 -53.78
CA GLU A 675 15.01 20.28 -54.46
C GLU A 675 14.25 21.32 -53.61
N ARG A 676 13.06 20.95 -53.11
CA ARG A 676 12.25 21.80 -52.24
C ARG A 676 12.84 22.06 -50.85
N THR A 677 13.63 21.14 -50.31
CA THR A 677 14.41 21.37 -49.09
C THR A 677 15.50 22.41 -49.33
N TYR A 678 16.16 22.40 -50.50
CA TYR A 678 17.13 23.42 -50.88
C TYR A 678 16.50 24.78 -51.19
N GLU A 679 15.29 24.83 -51.78
CA GLU A 679 14.47 26.06 -51.88
C GLU A 679 14.21 26.68 -50.50
N ALA A 680 13.89 25.86 -49.49
CA ALA A 680 13.54 26.35 -48.16
C ALA A 680 14.72 27.05 -47.46
N ILE A 681 15.93 26.51 -47.60
CA ILE A 681 17.14 26.96 -46.87
C ILE A 681 17.92 28.09 -47.57
N GLU A 682 17.47 28.57 -48.74
CA GLU A 682 18.18 29.62 -49.51
C GLU A 682 18.42 30.87 -48.64
N GLY A 683 19.69 31.21 -48.40
CA GLY A 683 20.10 32.35 -47.59
C GLY A 683 20.34 32.05 -46.10
N ALA A 684 20.15 30.81 -45.66
CA ALA A 684 20.66 30.37 -44.35
C ALA A 684 22.20 30.49 -44.31
N LYS A 685 22.78 30.84 -43.16
CA LYS A 685 24.24 30.87 -43.00
C LYS A 685 24.83 29.45 -43.00
N ARG A 686 24.24 28.58 -42.18
CA ARG A 686 24.68 27.20 -41.91
C ARG A 686 23.46 26.31 -41.67
N VAL A 687 23.46 25.07 -42.16
CA VAL A 687 22.30 24.16 -42.06
C VAL A 687 22.70 22.69 -42.19
N ILE A 688 22.06 21.80 -41.43
CA ILE A 688 22.15 20.35 -41.60
C ILE A 688 20.98 19.89 -42.50
N VAL A 689 21.29 19.24 -43.61
CA VAL A 689 20.29 18.53 -44.43
C VAL A 689 20.28 17.07 -43.99
N HIS A 690 19.20 16.66 -43.33
CA HIS A 690 18.98 15.31 -42.83
C HIS A 690 18.23 14.48 -43.87
N LEU A 691 18.96 13.61 -44.56
CA LEU A 691 18.45 12.69 -45.57
C LEU A 691 18.08 11.34 -44.91
N TYR A 692 16.93 10.76 -45.27
CA TYR A 692 16.57 9.42 -44.78
C TYR A 692 15.78 8.56 -45.76
N ASN A 693 15.87 7.25 -45.53
CA ASN A 693 14.96 6.22 -46.05
C ASN A 693 14.90 5.06 -45.04
N SER A 694 13.79 4.31 -45.00
CA SER A 694 13.76 3.09 -44.16
C SER A 694 14.69 2.02 -44.73
N THR A 695 15.27 1.23 -43.82
CA THR A 695 16.21 0.16 -44.13
C THR A 695 15.81 -1.19 -43.53
N SER A 696 14.90 -1.20 -42.55
CA SER A 696 14.48 -2.40 -41.82
C SER A 696 13.94 -3.51 -42.72
N THR A 697 14.25 -4.77 -42.38
CA THR A 697 13.88 -5.96 -43.16
C THR A 697 12.39 -5.96 -43.50
N LEU A 698 11.54 -5.64 -42.52
CA LEU A 698 10.09 -5.55 -42.72
C LEU A 698 9.68 -4.47 -43.72
N GLN A 699 10.26 -3.26 -43.66
CA GLN A 699 9.96 -2.21 -44.63
C GLN A 699 10.53 -2.52 -46.03
N ARG A 700 11.70 -3.18 -46.14
CA ARG A 700 12.22 -3.70 -47.42
C ARG A 700 11.21 -4.67 -48.05
N GLU A 701 10.74 -5.65 -47.28
CA GLU A 701 9.79 -6.67 -47.74
C GLU A 701 8.40 -6.14 -48.10
N VAL A 702 7.75 -5.38 -47.21
CA VAL A 702 6.29 -5.11 -47.35
C VAL A 702 5.95 -3.72 -47.86
N VAL A 703 6.79 -2.72 -47.56
CA VAL A 703 6.57 -1.30 -47.91
C VAL A 703 7.19 -0.98 -49.27
N PHE A 704 8.52 -1.09 -49.39
CA PHE A 704 9.21 -0.81 -50.66
C PHE A 704 9.15 -1.96 -51.66
N ARG A 705 9.12 -3.21 -51.16
CA ARG A 705 9.10 -4.45 -51.96
C ARG A 705 10.32 -4.54 -52.90
N THR A 706 11.48 -4.20 -52.36
CA THR A 706 12.77 -4.17 -53.06
C THR A 706 13.82 -4.85 -52.20
N ASP A 707 14.91 -5.29 -52.82
CA ASP A 707 16.06 -5.89 -52.15
C ASP A 707 16.99 -4.85 -51.50
N GLU A 708 18.04 -5.33 -50.85
CA GLU A 708 19.08 -4.49 -50.23
C GLU A 708 19.72 -3.52 -51.22
N ASP A 709 19.97 -3.98 -52.45
CA ASP A 709 20.64 -3.20 -53.50
C ASP A 709 19.75 -2.01 -53.90
N GLY A 710 18.45 -2.25 -54.14
CA GLY A 710 17.50 -1.18 -54.41
C GLY A 710 17.30 -0.19 -53.24
N VAL A 711 17.51 -0.60 -51.98
CA VAL A 711 17.52 0.33 -50.83
C VAL A 711 18.80 1.16 -50.77
N VAL A 712 19.96 0.58 -51.11
CA VAL A 712 21.24 1.31 -51.22
C VAL A 712 21.21 2.32 -52.38
N ASP A 713 20.60 1.96 -53.52
CA ASP A 713 20.40 2.86 -54.65
C ASP A 713 19.53 4.08 -54.27
N ILE A 714 18.49 3.89 -53.45
CA ILE A 714 17.66 4.99 -52.93
C ILE A 714 18.50 5.94 -52.05
N ALA A 715 19.28 5.40 -51.12
CA ALA A 715 20.11 6.17 -50.20
C ALA A 715 21.19 6.98 -50.94
N THR A 716 21.96 6.32 -51.81
CA THR A 716 23.06 6.92 -52.56
C THR A 716 22.57 7.91 -53.63
N SER A 717 21.44 7.63 -54.29
CA SER A 717 20.80 8.61 -55.19
C SER A 717 20.39 9.88 -54.43
N GLY A 718 19.85 9.75 -53.21
CA GLY A 718 19.57 10.89 -52.35
C GLY A 718 20.83 11.70 -52.03
N ALA A 719 21.92 11.04 -51.63
CA ALA A 719 23.19 11.70 -51.31
C ALA A 719 23.82 12.42 -52.52
N HIS A 720 23.76 11.82 -53.71
CA HIS A 720 24.17 12.48 -54.96
C HIS A 720 23.32 13.71 -55.29
N LEU A 721 22.00 13.62 -55.07
CA LEU A 721 21.08 14.74 -55.28
C LEU A 721 21.33 15.88 -54.27
N CYS A 722 21.64 15.56 -53.02
CA CYS A 722 22.07 16.57 -52.04
C CYS A 722 23.32 17.34 -52.52
N LYS A 723 24.39 16.66 -52.94
CA LYS A 723 25.59 17.32 -53.50
C LYS A 723 25.28 18.15 -54.75
N LYS A 724 24.36 17.69 -55.62
CA LYS A 724 23.86 18.44 -56.80
C LYS A 724 23.13 19.73 -56.41
N TYR A 725 22.24 19.69 -55.41
CA TYR A 725 21.45 20.86 -55.01
C TYR A 725 22.19 21.83 -54.07
N GLU A 726 23.29 21.41 -53.42
CA GLU A 726 24.21 22.33 -52.75
C GLU A 726 24.74 23.42 -53.69
N GLU A 727 24.93 23.11 -54.98
CA GLU A 727 25.34 24.09 -56.01
C GLU A 727 24.34 25.25 -56.17
N THR A 728 23.08 25.11 -55.74
CA THR A 728 22.05 26.18 -55.81
C THR A 728 22.07 27.11 -54.61
N VAL A 729 22.80 26.80 -53.53
CA VAL A 729 22.89 27.62 -52.31
C VAL A 729 24.35 28.00 -51.94
N PRO A 730 25.14 28.58 -52.87
CA PRO A 730 26.59 28.77 -52.72
C PRO A 730 27.04 29.75 -51.62
N GLY A 731 26.11 30.38 -50.90
CA GLY A 731 26.37 31.20 -49.71
C GLY A 731 26.10 30.50 -48.37
N THR A 732 25.63 29.24 -48.41
CA THR A 732 25.15 28.47 -47.25
C THR A 732 26.11 27.31 -46.95
N GLU A 733 26.59 27.22 -45.72
CA GLU A 733 27.43 26.12 -45.26
C GLU A 733 26.56 24.89 -44.93
N VAL A 734 26.45 23.96 -45.88
CA VAL A 734 25.63 22.75 -45.72
C VAL A 734 26.41 21.66 -44.98
N TYR A 735 25.82 21.09 -43.95
CA TYR A 735 26.23 19.86 -43.28
C TYR A 735 25.26 18.74 -43.64
N TYR A 736 25.71 17.49 -43.55
CA TYR A 736 24.88 16.33 -43.93
C TYR A 736 24.67 15.37 -42.78
N GLU A 737 23.43 14.92 -42.65
CA GLU A 737 23.06 13.78 -41.81
C GLU A 737 22.38 12.71 -42.66
N TYR A 738 22.69 11.44 -42.39
CA TYR A 738 21.98 10.29 -42.96
C TYR A 738 21.43 9.36 -41.88
N SER A 739 20.14 9.04 -41.98
CA SER A 739 19.44 8.05 -41.17
C SER A 739 19.05 6.82 -42.00
N PRO A 740 19.64 5.63 -41.76
CA PRO A 740 18.96 4.36 -41.99
C PRO A 740 17.74 4.24 -41.06
N GLU A 741 16.58 4.70 -41.51
CA GLU A 741 15.36 4.68 -40.67
C GLU A 741 14.94 3.24 -40.35
N SER A 742 14.36 3.07 -39.16
CA SER A 742 14.11 1.76 -38.53
C SER A 742 15.37 0.92 -38.36
N TYR A 743 16.52 1.54 -38.08
CA TYR A 743 17.81 0.87 -37.83
C TYR A 743 17.73 -0.30 -36.83
N THR A 744 16.91 -0.19 -35.77
CA THR A 744 16.66 -1.29 -34.82
C THR A 744 15.89 -2.48 -35.40
N GLY A 745 15.33 -2.37 -36.60
CA GLY A 745 14.75 -3.45 -37.39
C GLY A 745 15.62 -3.86 -38.58
N THR A 746 16.89 -3.48 -38.60
CA THR A 746 17.85 -3.68 -39.69
C THR A 746 19.01 -4.56 -39.23
N GLU A 747 19.52 -5.40 -40.13
CA GLU A 747 20.72 -6.20 -39.97
C GLU A 747 21.95 -5.27 -39.91
N LEU A 748 22.84 -5.43 -38.92
CA LEU A 748 23.92 -4.45 -38.69
C LEU A 748 24.91 -4.36 -39.84
N GLU A 749 25.21 -5.49 -40.48
CA GLU A 749 26.02 -5.55 -41.70
C GLU A 749 25.38 -4.79 -42.86
N PHE A 750 24.05 -4.81 -42.98
CA PHE A 750 23.33 -4.05 -44.00
C PHE A 750 23.23 -2.56 -43.64
N ALA A 751 23.02 -2.22 -42.36
CA ALA A 751 23.08 -0.85 -41.87
C ALA A 751 24.45 -0.20 -42.13
N ALA A 752 25.55 -0.90 -41.80
CA ALA A 752 26.89 -0.45 -42.12
C ALA A 752 27.11 -0.36 -43.64
N ARG A 753 26.61 -1.32 -44.44
CA ARG A 753 26.69 -1.28 -45.92
C ARG A 753 26.07 -0.01 -46.48
N VAL A 754 24.84 0.35 -46.09
CA VAL A 754 24.14 1.52 -46.62
C VAL A 754 24.73 2.84 -46.10
N CYS A 755 25.10 2.91 -44.81
CA CYS A 755 25.80 4.08 -44.26
C CYS A 755 27.14 4.30 -44.95
N ASN A 756 27.96 3.26 -45.14
CA ASN A 756 29.25 3.37 -45.82
C ASN A 756 29.08 3.79 -47.28
N ALA A 757 28.09 3.24 -48.01
CA ALA A 757 27.81 3.68 -49.37
C ALA A 757 27.40 5.18 -49.45
N VAL A 758 26.69 5.70 -48.45
CA VAL A 758 26.38 7.14 -48.36
C VAL A 758 27.62 7.97 -47.97
N LEU A 759 28.47 7.48 -47.06
CA LEU A 759 29.74 8.13 -46.70
C LEU A 759 30.73 8.20 -47.87
N ASP A 760 30.81 7.14 -48.68
CA ASP A 760 31.61 7.06 -49.90
C ASP A 760 31.12 8.06 -50.98
N VAL A 761 29.84 8.47 -50.93
CA VAL A 761 29.29 9.55 -51.78
C VAL A 761 29.52 10.94 -51.17
N LEU A 762 29.36 11.11 -49.85
CA LEU A 762 29.44 12.41 -49.18
C LEU A 762 30.87 12.87 -48.85
N GLU A 763 31.85 11.96 -48.81
CA GLU A 763 33.29 12.22 -48.68
C GLU A 763 33.67 13.06 -47.42
N PRO A 764 33.38 12.56 -46.20
CA PRO A 764 33.52 13.33 -44.94
C PRO A 764 34.97 13.74 -44.63
N THR A 765 35.19 15.01 -44.27
CA THR A 765 36.51 15.57 -43.92
C THR A 765 36.60 16.00 -42.45
N PRO A 766 37.80 16.25 -41.90
CA PRO A 766 37.95 16.75 -40.52
C PRO A 766 37.23 18.08 -40.28
N GLU A 767 37.21 18.94 -41.30
CA GLU A 767 36.55 20.26 -41.30
C GLU A 767 35.04 20.15 -41.54
N ARG A 768 34.60 19.20 -42.38
CA ARG A 768 33.20 19.02 -42.78
C ARG A 768 32.78 17.56 -42.58
N LYS A 769 32.49 17.25 -41.33
CA LYS A 769 32.04 15.93 -40.87
C LYS A 769 30.61 15.62 -41.30
N VAL A 770 30.33 14.34 -41.54
CA VAL A 770 28.99 13.82 -41.82
C VAL A 770 28.43 13.17 -40.56
N ILE A 771 27.14 13.37 -40.31
CA ILE A 771 26.41 12.73 -39.20
C ILE A 771 25.79 11.43 -39.72
N ILE A 772 26.00 10.33 -38.99
CA ILE A 772 25.28 9.06 -39.19
C ILE A 772 24.41 8.86 -37.95
N ASN A 773 23.10 9.00 -38.14
CA ASN A 773 22.11 8.88 -37.09
C ASN A 773 21.49 7.47 -37.11
N LEU A 774 21.44 6.83 -35.94
CA LEU A 774 21.08 5.42 -35.81
C LEU A 774 19.78 5.28 -34.99
N PRO A 775 18.62 5.60 -35.59
CA PRO A 775 17.38 5.76 -34.83
C PRO A 775 16.84 4.43 -34.31
N ALA A 776 16.44 4.40 -33.03
CA ALA A 776 15.56 3.35 -32.53
C ALA A 776 14.10 3.74 -32.84
N THR A 777 13.77 3.87 -34.14
CA THR A 777 12.46 4.31 -34.67
C THR A 777 11.29 3.55 -34.04
N VAL A 778 11.54 2.28 -33.69
CA VAL A 778 10.81 1.58 -32.63
C VAL A 778 11.84 1.03 -31.64
N GLU A 779 11.58 1.17 -30.35
CA GLU A 779 12.40 0.54 -29.31
C GLU A 779 12.14 -0.98 -29.31
N MET A 780 12.99 -1.77 -29.99
CA MET A 780 12.75 -3.21 -30.23
C MET A 780 13.45 -4.16 -29.25
N ALA A 781 14.42 -3.67 -28.47
CA ALA A 781 15.28 -4.48 -27.59
C ALA A 781 15.48 -3.82 -26.21
N THR A 782 16.29 -4.41 -25.34
CA THR A 782 16.79 -3.74 -24.13
C THR A 782 17.95 -2.79 -24.48
N PRO A 783 18.17 -1.70 -23.72
CA PRO A 783 19.09 -0.62 -24.12
C PRO A 783 20.55 -1.07 -24.25
N ASN A 784 20.95 -2.14 -23.55
CA ASN A 784 22.28 -2.75 -23.70
C ASN A 784 22.52 -3.36 -25.10
N VAL A 785 21.48 -3.80 -25.81
CA VAL A 785 21.59 -4.37 -27.17
C VAL A 785 21.72 -3.24 -28.20
N TYR A 786 21.06 -2.11 -27.96
CA TYR A 786 21.27 -0.89 -28.73
C TYR A 786 22.70 -0.36 -28.51
N ALA A 787 23.18 -0.28 -27.26
CA ALA A 787 24.57 0.09 -26.96
C ALA A 787 25.61 -0.83 -27.64
N ASP A 788 25.39 -2.15 -27.63
CA ASP A 788 26.23 -3.09 -28.37
C ASP A 788 26.21 -2.82 -29.89
N SER A 789 25.06 -2.49 -30.46
CA SER A 789 24.96 -2.19 -31.90
C SER A 789 25.62 -0.85 -32.27
N ILE A 790 25.52 0.18 -31.42
CA ILE A 790 26.21 1.45 -31.59
C ILE A 790 27.74 1.28 -31.51
N GLU A 791 28.24 0.50 -30.55
CA GLU A 791 29.70 0.24 -30.44
C GLU A 791 30.18 -0.61 -31.63
N TRP A 792 29.35 -1.55 -32.12
CA TRP A 792 29.62 -2.31 -33.34
C TRP A 792 29.67 -1.39 -34.57
N MET A 793 28.67 -0.53 -34.79
CA MET A 793 28.65 0.42 -35.92
C MET A 793 29.86 1.37 -35.87
N GLY A 794 30.21 1.88 -34.68
CA GLY A 794 31.39 2.71 -34.48
C GLY A 794 32.73 2.04 -34.80
N ARG A 795 32.77 0.71 -34.90
CA ARG A 795 33.94 -0.09 -35.35
C ARG A 795 33.94 -0.43 -36.84
N HIS A 796 32.80 -0.27 -37.54
CA HIS A 796 32.60 -0.73 -38.93
C HIS A 796 32.23 0.38 -39.93
N LEU A 797 31.92 1.60 -39.46
CA LEU A 797 31.73 2.75 -40.34
C LEU A 797 33.05 3.23 -40.96
N HIS A 798 33.03 3.55 -42.26
CA HIS A 798 34.13 4.21 -42.96
C HIS A 798 34.39 5.60 -42.36
N HIS A 799 35.63 6.10 -42.46
CA HIS A 799 36.02 7.46 -42.05
C HIS A 799 35.57 7.85 -40.63
N ARG A 800 35.60 6.90 -39.67
CA ARG A 800 35.02 7.08 -38.31
C ARG A 800 35.49 8.37 -37.61
N GLU A 801 36.72 8.81 -37.85
CA GLU A 801 37.30 10.05 -37.35
C GLU A 801 36.59 11.33 -37.86
N ASN A 802 35.98 11.28 -39.05
CA ASN A 802 35.22 12.35 -39.69
C ASN A 802 33.70 12.10 -39.67
N VAL A 803 33.24 11.01 -39.04
CA VAL A 803 31.83 10.74 -38.78
C VAL A 803 31.44 11.20 -37.37
N ILE A 804 30.25 11.77 -37.25
CA ILE A 804 29.57 12.04 -35.98
C ILE A 804 28.49 10.97 -35.84
N ILE A 805 28.60 10.07 -34.87
CA ILE A 805 27.54 9.08 -34.63
C ILE A 805 26.45 9.72 -33.76
N SER A 806 25.23 9.78 -34.26
CA SER A 806 24.06 10.34 -33.56
C SER A 806 23.10 9.23 -33.12
N LEU A 807 22.44 9.44 -31.98
CA LEU A 807 21.40 8.56 -31.44
C LEU A 807 20.06 9.27 -31.50
N HIS A 808 19.03 8.60 -32.03
CA HIS A 808 17.64 9.08 -31.98
C HIS A 808 16.75 7.95 -31.43
N PRO A 809 16.75 7.70 -30.10
CA PRO A 809 15.97 6.64 -29.51
C PRO A 809 14.55 7.09 -29.13
N HIS A 810 13.54 6.41 -29.66
CA HIS A 810 12.18 6.44 -29.13
C HIS A 810 12.06 5.57 -27.87
N ASN A 811 10.88 5.57 -27.25
CA ASN A 811 10.67 5.06 -25.90
C ASN A 811 9.61 3.94 -25.81
N ASP A 812 9.41 3.14 -26.87
CA ASP A 812 8.29 2.17 -26.98
C ASP A 812 8.33 1.04 -25.92
N ARG A 813 9.45 0.87 -25.21
CA ARG A 813 9.63 -0.07 -24.09
C ARG A 813 9.92 0.64 -22.76
N GLY A 814 9.90 1.97 -22.74
CA GLY A 814 10.17 2.81 -21.58
C GLY A 814 11.65 2.93 -21.22
N THR A 815 12.58 2.63 -22.13
CA THR A 815 14.03 2.64 -21.85
C THR A 815 14.86 3.56 -22.77
N GLY A 816 14.23 4.48 -23.51
CA GLY A 816 14.90 5.39 -24.46
C GLY A 816 16.02 6.25 -23.83
N VAL A 817 15.85 6.69 -22.58
CA VAL A 817 16.90 7.40 -21.79
C VAL A 817 18.12 6.51 -21.60
N ALA A 818 17.94 5.27 -21.14
CA ALA A 818 19.02 4.32 -20.96
C ALA A 818 19.64 3.88 -22.30
N ALA A 819 18.87 3.84 -23.39
CA ALA A 819 19.39 3.57 -24.73
C ALA A 819 20.35 4.69 -25.19
N ALA A 820 19.99 5.96 -24.93
CA ALA A 820 20.83 7.11 -25.22
C ALA A 820 22.11 7.14 -24.35
N GLU A 821 22.00 6.95 -23.03
CA GLU A 821 23.15 6.95 -22.11
C GLU A 821 24.15 5.82 -22.42
N LEU A 822 23.66 4.58 -22.59
CA LEU A 822 24.53 3.44 -22.89
C LEU A 822 25.07 3.51 -24.33
N GLY A 823 24.31 4.06 -25.29
CA GLY A 823 24.79 4.36 -26.65
C GLY A 823 25.85 5.48 -26.68
N TYR A 824 25.79 6.44 -25.75
CA TYR A 824 26.85 7.44 -25.63
C TYR A 824 28.14 6.81 -25.08
N LEU A 825 28.03 5.93 -24.07
CA LEU A 825 29.15 5.10 -23.62
C LEU A 825 29.67 4.13 -24.70
N ALA A 826 28.81 3.66 -25.61
CA ALA A 826 29.21 2.89 -26.80
C ALA A 826 30.13 3.65 -27.76
N GLY A 827 30.17 4.98 -27.67
CA GLY A 827 31.01 5.83 -28.52
C GLY A 827 30.22 6.57 -29.60
N ALA A 828 28.96 6.89 -29.34
CA ALA A 828 28.27 7.96 -30.05
C ALA A 828 28.85 9.34 -29.69
N ASP A 829 28.65 10.31 -30.57
CA ASP A 829 29.14 11.68 -30.44
C ASP A 829 28.01 12.68 -30.15
N ARG A 830 26.77 12.32 -30.50
CA ARG A 830 25.59 13.20 -30.57
C ARG A 830 24.31 12.47 -30.15
N ILE A 831 23.33 13.20 -29.63
CA ILE A 831 22.00 12.68 -29.26
C ILE A 831 20.92 13.65 -29.76
N GLU A 832 19.92 13.12 -30.46
CA GLU A 832 18.67 13.78 -30.82
C GLU A 832 17.56 13.42 -29.83
N GLY A 833 16.68 14.38 -29.51
CA GLY A 833 15.52 14.13 -28.66
C GLY A 833 14.60 15.34 -28.54
N CYS A 834 13.69 15.29 -27.57
CA CYS A 834 12.76 16.39 -27.27
C CYS A 834 12.80 16.80 -25.80
N LEU A 835 12.39 18.03 -25.52
CA LEU A 835 12.10 18.47 -24.16
C LEU A 835 10.92 17.65 -23.60
N PHE A 836 11.07 17.19 -22.36
CA PHE A 836 10.13 16.28 -21.67
C PHE A 836 9.73 15.01 -22.45
N GLY A 837 10.54 14.61 -23.43
CA GLY A 837 10.32 13.38 -24.20
C GLY A 837 9.07 13.42 -25.08
N ASN A 838 8.71 14.58 -25.63
CA ASN A 838 7.68 14.65 -26.68
C ASN A 838 8.11 13.87 -27.95
N GLY A 839 7.17 13.53 -28.82
CA GLY A 839 7.42 12.80 -30.07
C GLY A 839 6.47 11.64 -30.31
N GLU A 840 6.72 10.91 -31.38
CA GLU A 840 5.83 9.85 -31.88
C GLU A 840 5.52 8.75 -30.84
N ARG A 841 4.22 8.42 -30.69
CA ARG A 841 3.61 7.34 -29.85
C ARG A 841 3.93 7.39 -28.34
N THR A 842 5.19 7.14 -28.00
CA THR A 842 5.72 7.03 -26.62
C THR A 842 6.76 8.10 -26.33
N GLY A 843 7.07 8.93 -27.34
CA GLY A 843 8.04 10.02 -27.24
C GLY A 843 9.42 9.66 -27.76
N ASN A 844 10.19 10.71 -28.04
CA ASN A 844 11.64 10.62 -28.16
C ASN A 844 12.28 10.60 -26.77
N VAL A 845 13.58 10.35 -26.71
CA VAL A 845 14.32 10.50 -25.46
C VAL A 845 14.20 11.93 -24.91
N CYS A 846 14.03 12.02 -23.59
CA CYS A 846 13.88 13.30 -22.90
C CYS A 846 15.24 13.97 -22.68
N LEU A 847 15.47 15.08 -23.40
CA LEU A 847 16.69 15.88 -23.29
C LEU A 847 16.87 16.51 -21.89
N VAL A 848 15.76 16.88 -21.23
CA VAL A 848 15.78 17.40 -19.85
C VAL A 848 16.25 16.33 -18.86
N THR A 849 15.81 15.07 -19.04
CA THR A 849 16.27 13.96 -18.20
C THR A 849 17.74 13.65 -18.45
N LEU A 850 18.17 13.58 -19.72
CA LEU A 850 19.58 13.33 -20.05
C LEU A 850 20.50 14.44 -19.50
N GLY A 851 20.15 15.71 -19.70
CA GLY A 851 20.94 16.84 -19.20
C GLY A 851 21.07 16.84 -17.67
N LEU A 852 19.97 16.61 -16.94
CA LEU A 852 20.00 16.61 -15.48
C LEU A 852 20.56 15.31 -14.87
N ASN A 853 20.57 14.20 -15.61
CA ASN A 853 21.35 13.01 -15.27
C ASN A 853 22.87 13.25 -15.34
N LEU A 854 23.34 14.16 -16.20
CA LEU A 854 24.74 14.61 -16.19
C LEU A 854 25.02 15.54 -15.00
N PHE A 855 24.19 16.57 -14.84
CA PHE A 855 24.32 17.57 -13.77
C PHE A 855 24.37 16.92 -12.37
N SER A 856 23.40 16.04 -12.07
CA SER A 856 23.30 15.32 -10.79
C SER A 856 24.46 14.33 -10.54
N GLN A 857 25.35 14.11 -11.50
CA GLN A 857 26.58 13.32 -11.38
C GLN A 857 27.86 14.16 -11.51
N GLY A 858 27.75 15.49 -11.48
CA GLY A 858 28.89 16.42 -11.54
C GLY A 858 29.49 16.59 -12.94
N VAL A 859 28.71 16.34 -13.99
CA VAL A 859 29.09 16.62 -15.39
C VAL A 859 28.22 17.75 -15.92
N ASP A 860 28.85 18.82 -16.40
CA ASP A 860 28.17 19.92 -17.08
C ASP A 860 27.43 19.39 -18.33
N PRO A 861 26.11 19.60 -18.46
CA PRO A 861 25.36 19.23 -19.67
C PRO A 861 25.54 20.20 -20.83
N GLU A 862 26.23 21.34 -20.65
CA GLU A 862 26.36 22.42 -21.65
C GLU A 862 25.00 23.02 -22.07
N LEU A 863 23.99 22.92 -21.18
CA LEU A 863 22.61 23.41 -21.35
C LEU A 863 22.08 24.00 -20.03
N ASP A 864 21.29 25.07 -20.10
CA ASP A 864 20.68 25.72 -18.92
C ASP A 864 19.33 25.07 -18.56
N PHE A 865 19.19 24.67 -17.30
CA PHE A 865 17.98 24.11 -16.69
C PHE A 865 17.54 24.87 -15.41
N SER A 866 18.09 26.05 -15.14
CA SER A 866 17.95 26.79 -13.88
C SER A 866 16.55 27.35 -13.57
N ASP A 867 15.64 27.40 -14.56
CA ASP A 867 14.19 27.52 -14.33
C ASP A 867 13.45 26.44 -15.13
N ILE A 868 13.48 25.20 -14.62
CA ILE A 868 12.72 24.07 -15.19
C ILE A 868 11.21 24.33 -15.18
N GLY A 869 10.74 25.24 -14.32
CA GLY A 869 9.36 25.71 -14.31
C GLY A 869 9.02 26.50 -15.58
N HIS A 870 9.88 27.41 -16.03
CA HIS A 870 9.70 28.14 -17.28
C HIS A 870 9.81 27.19 -18.47
N ILE A 871 10.82 26.32 -18.49
CA ILE A 871 11.00 25.32 -19.56
C ILE A 871 9.72 24.47 -19.68
N ARG A 872 9.19 23.94 -18.57
CA ARG A 872 7.93 23.18 -18.55
C ARG A 872 6.74 24.00 -19.04
N ARG A 873 6.49 25.19 -18.46
CA ARG A 873 5.35 26.04 -18.86
C ARG A 873 5.37 26.38 -20.35
N THR A 874 6.55 26.63 -20.91
CA THR A 874 6.71 26.91 -22.35
C THR A 874 6.50 25.64 -23.19
N VAL A 875 7.05 24.48 -22.80
CA VAL A 875 6.81 23.22 -23.53
C VAL A 875 5.33 22.83 -23.53
N GLU A 876 4.63 22.92 -22.39
CA GLU A 876 3.19 22.65 -22.27
C GLU A 876 2.35 23.63 -23.12
N ALA A 877 2.72 24.92 -23.16
CA ALA A 877 2.06 25.93 -24.00
C ALA A 877 2.27 25.70 -25.51
N CYS A 878 3.43 25.17 -25.91
CA CYS A 878 3.75 24.87 -27.30
C CYS A 878 3.15 23.53 -27.77
N THR A 879 3.25 22.47 -26.95
CA THR A 879 2.77 21.12 -27.32
C THR A 879 1.29 20.89 -27.06
N GLN A 880 0.69 21.62 -26.11
CA GLN A 880 -0.65 21.34 -25.54
C GLN A 880 -0.77 19.95 -24.88
N LEU A 881 0.37 19.37 -24.48
CA LEU A 881 0.44 18.14 -23.70
C LEU A 881 1.07 18.44 -22.32
N PRO A 882 0.50 17.96 -21.21
CA PRO A 882 1.05 18.19 -19.88
C PRO A 882 2.31 17.34 -19.64
N VAL A 883 3.28 17.89 -18.90
CA VAL A 883 4.38 17.09 -18.36
C VAL A 883 3.83 16.30 -17.16
N GLY A 884 3.94 14.97 -17.21
CA GLY A 884 3.37 14.11 -16.18
C GLY A 884 3.98 14.35 -14.79
N GLU A 885 3.15 14.26 -13.74
CA GLU A 885 3.48 14.53 -12.33
C GLU A 885 4.79 13.91 -11.81
N ARG A 886 5.21 12.79 -12.41
CA ARG A 886 6.39 11.98 -12.02
C ARG A 886 7.50 11.98 -13.07
N HIS A 887 7.41 12.82 -14.10
CA HIS A 887 8.46 12.97 -15.10
C HIS A 887 9.74 13.51 -14.42
N PRO A 888 10.92 12.88 -14.60
CA PRO A 888 12.14 13.25 -13.88
C PRO A 888 12.43 14.76 -13.91
N TYR A 889 12.78 15.30 -12.75
CA TYR A 889 13.11 16.72 -12.49
C TYR A 889 11.98 17.76 -12.72
N GLY A 890 11.20 17.65 -13.81
CA GLY A 890 10.19 18.66 -14.17
C GLY A 890 8.76 18.40 -13.66
N GLY A 891 8.43 17.17 -13.27
CA GLY A 891 7.12 16.82 -12.74
C GLY A 891 6.81 17.51 -11.41
N ASP A 892 5.53 17.60 -11.05
CA ASP A 892 5.11 18.26 -9.81
C ASP A 892 5.66 17.54 -8.57
N LEU A 893 5.53 16.20 -8.52
CA LEU A 893 5.73 15.38 -7.33
C LEU A 893 7.18 14.92 -7.09
N VAL A 894 8.13 15.30 -7.95
CA VAL A 894 9.51 14.76 -7.91
C VAL A 894 10.37 15.33 -6.79
N PHE A 895 10.00 16.49 -6.25
CA PHE A 895 10.62 17.11 -5.08
C PHE A 895 9.71 17.08 -3.84
N THR A 896 8.70 16.21 -3.84
CA THR A 896 7.71 16.07 -2.76
C THR A 896 7.98 14.88 -1.86
N ALA A 897 8.01 15.10 -0.53
CA ALA A 897 8.09 14.03 0.47
C ALA A 897 6.77 13.88 1.23
N PHE A 898 5.96 12.87 0.86
CA PHE A 898 4.71 12.54 1.58
C PHE A 898 4.92 11.79 2.90
N SER A 899 6.03 11.05 3.04
CA SER A 899 6.32 10.30 4.26
C SER A 899 6.95 11.20 5.32
N GLY A 900 6.36 11.26 6.52
CA GLY A 900 6.92 12.02 7.64
C GLY A 900 8.34 11.59 8.06
N SER A 901 8.72 10.31 7.84
CA SER A 901 10.10 9.87 8.07
C SER A 901 11.08 10.37 7.00
N HIS A 902 10.62 10.60 5.77
CA HIS A 902 11.43 11.21 4.72
C HIS A 902 11.56 12.72 4.98
N GLN A 903 10.49 13.39 5.40
CA GLN A 903 10.50 14.81 5.78
C GLN A 903 11.50 15.09 6.93
N ASP A 904 11.50 14.26 7.98
CA ASP A 904 12.45 14.34 9.10
C ASP A 904 13.90 14.11 8.64
N ALA A 905 14.15 13.13 7.77
CA ALA A 905 15.48 12.86 7.22
C ALA A 905 15.98 13.98 6.30
N ILE A 906 15.11 14.53 5.45
CA ILE A 906 15.40 15.71 4.59
C ILE A 906 15.76 16.90 5.47
N LYS A 907 14.97 17.19 6.51
CA LYS A 907 15.28 18.28 7.46
C LYS A 907 16.65 18.08 8.11
N LYS A 908 16.98 16.86 8.55
CA LYS A 908 18.30 16.55 9.15
C LYS A 908 19.45 16.71 8.16
N GLY A 909 19.24 16.41 6.88
CA GLY A 909 20.20 16.70 5.80
C GLY A 909 20.46 18.20 5.64
N LEU A 910 19.39 18.99 5.52
CA LEU A 910 19.45 20.45 5.40
C LEU A 910 20.08 21.12 6.63
N ASP A 911 19.68 20.70 7.84
CA ASP A 911 20.29 21.15 9.11
C ASP A 911 21.81 20.86 9.14
N ALA A 912 22.23 19.69 8.64
CA ALA A 912 23.64 19.29 8.59
C ALA A 912 24.44 20.06 7.54
N LEU A 913 23.86 20.37 6.37
CA LEU A 913 24.50 21.23 5.36
C LEU A 913 24.72 22.64 5.88
N ALA A 914 23.73 23.24 6.56
CA ALA A 914 23.88 24.56 7.19
C ALA A 914 25.01 24.61 8.23
N VAL A 915 25.20 23.55 9.02
CA VAL A 915 26.33 23.42 9.95
C VAL A 915 27.67 23.27 9.23
N GLN A 916 27.71 22.55 8.10
CA GLN A 916 28.93 22.40 7.29
C GLN A 916 29.33 23.73 6.61
N ALA A 917 28.37 24.45 6.02
CA ALA A 917 28.57 25.77 5.41
C ALA A 917 29.15 26.77 6.42
N ALA A 918 28.51 26.89 7.60
CA ALA A 918 28.97 27.74 8.68
C ALA A 918 30.34 27.35 9.25
N ALA A 919 30.71 26.06 9.23
CA ALA A 919 32.02 25.58 9.65
C ALA A 919 33.13 25.80 8.58
N ALA A 920 32.76 25.84 7.30
CA ALA A 920 33.66 26.13 6.18
C ALA A 920 33.82 27.64 5.92
N GLY A 921 32.84 28.45 6.28
CA GLY A 921 32.80 29.90 6.01
C GLY A 921 32.37 30.24 4.58
N THR A 922 31.40 29.49 4.05
CA THR A 922 30.86 29.60 2.68
C THR A 922 29.33 29.49 2.73
N GLU A 923 28.60 29.81 1.66
CA GLU A 923 27.14 29.70 1.63
C GLU A 923 26.69 28.23 1.51
N VAL A 924 25.42 27.93 1.79
CA VAL A 924 24.93 26.52 1.79
C VAL A 924 24.99 25.91 0.39
N GLU A 925 24.74 26.75 -0.62
CA GLU A 925 24.78 26.48 -2.05
C GLU A 925 26.19 26.12 -2.57
N ASP A 926 27.27 26.48 -1.84
CA ASP A 926 28.64 26.08 -2.19
C ASP A 926 29.04 24.70 -1.63
N VAL A 927 28.20 24.09 -0.77
CA VAL A 927 28.49 22.82 -0.10
C VAL A 927 27.96 21.64 -0.90
N VAL A 928 28.74 20.56 -0.97
CA VAL A 928 28.35 19.31 -1.66
C VAL A 928 27.01 18.80 -1.12
N TRP A 929 26.00 18.74 -2.00
CA TRP A 929 24.65 18.30 -1.67
C TRP A 929 24.63 16.91 -1.03
N ALA A 930 23.98 16.79 0.13
CA ALA A 930 24.00 15.60 0.97
C ALA A 930 22.65 15.33 1.69
N VAL A 931 21.53 15.68 1.05
CA VAL A 931 20.19 15.51 1.65
C VAL A 931 19.58 14.16 1.28
N PRO A 932 19.09 13.36 2.26
CA PRO A 932 18.39 12.11 1.98
C PRO A 932 17.19 12.28 1.05
N TYR A 933 16.93 11.30 0.18
CA TYR A 933 15.79 11.22 -0.75
C TYR A 933 15.71 12.27 -1.88
N LEU A 934 16.46 13.37 -1.83
CA LEU A 934 16.51 14.39 -2.89
C LEU A 934 17.83 14.27 -3.68
N PRO A 935 17.81 13.99 -4.99
CA PRO A 935 19.04 13.73 -5.77
C PRO A 935 19.86 14.99 -6.09
N ILE A 936 19.23 16.16 -6.07
CA ILE A 936 19.81 17.52 -6.27
C ILE A 936 19.10 18.49 -5.33
N ASP A 937 19.60 19.73 -5.14
CA ASP A 937 18.78 20.78 -4.53
C ASP A 937 17.71 21.20 -5.56
N PRO A 938 16.40 21.21 -5.21
CA PRO A 938 15.38 21.75 -6.10
C PRO A 938 15.66 23.19 -6.56
N LYS A 939 16.38 24.00 -5.76
CA LYS A 939 16.79 25.37 -6.13
C LYS A 939 17.61 25.43 -7.40
N ASP A 940 18.48 24.45 -7.63
CA ASP A 940 19.42 24.42 -8.77
C ASP A 940 18.69 24.44 -10.12
N VAL A 941 17.43 24.01 -10.12
CA VAL A 941 16.52 23.98 -11.28
C VAL A 941 15.32 24.93 -11.13
N GLY A 942 15.36 25.87 -10.19
CA GLY A 942 14.30 26.88 -9.99
C GLY A 942 13.02 26.33 -9.34
N ARG A 943 13.11 25.20 -8.63
CA ARG A 943 12.03 24.62 -7.82
C ARG A 943 12.31 24.81 -6.33
N SER A 944 11.35 24.44 -5.49
CA SER A 944 11.49 24.34 -4.05
C SER A 944 11.36 22.88 -3.60
N TYR A 945 11.91 22.55 -2.43
CA TYR A 945 11.53 21.32 -1.74
C TYR A 945 10.10 21.51 -1.19
N GLU A 946 9.14 20.86 -1.84
CA GLU A 946 7.75 20.91 -1.44
C GLU A 946 7.49 19.82 -0.38
N ALA A 947 7.68 20.20 0.88
CA ALA A 947 7.01 19.54 2.00
C ALA A 947 5.49 19.79 1.88
N ILE A 948 4.81 19.08 0.98
CA ILE A 948 3.35 19.14 0.82
C ILE A 948 2.70 18.49 2.04
N ILE A 949 2.63 19.26 3.12
CA ILE A 949 1.78 18.99 4.27
C ILE A 949 0.36 19.35 3.84
N ARG A 950 -0.24 18.50 2.99
CA ARG A 950 -1.69 18.54 2.66
C ARG A 950 -2.43 18.73 3.98
N VAL A 951 -3.35 19.68 4.10
CA VAL A 951 -4.17 19.82 5.31
C VAL A 951 -5.46 19.04 5.11
N ASN A 952 -5.42 17.79 5.57
CA ASN A 952 -6.57 16.90 5.73
C ASN A 952 -6.71 16.55 7.24
N SER A 953 -7.67 15.70 7.59
CA SER A 953 -7.95 15.34 8.99
C SER A 953 -6.81 14.61 9.72
N GLN A 954 -5.76 14.13 9.02
CA GLN A 954 -4.57 13.51 9.61
C GLN A 954 -3.40 14.49 9.83
N SER A 955 -3.55 15.76 9.45
CA SER A 955 -2.41 16.67 9.30
C SER A 955 -1.95 17.30 10.61
N GLY A 956 -0.68 17.10 10.94
CA GLY A 956 -0.08 17.60 12.17
C GLY A 956 -0.03 19.12 12.25
N LYS A 957 -0.18 19.63 13.49
CA LYS A 957 -0.17 21.06 13.90
C LYS A 957 1.01 21.91 13.38
N GLY A 958 2.06 21.27 12.84
CA GLY A 958 3.17 21.96 12.17
C GLY A 958 2.80 22.52 10.79
N GLY A 959 1.96 21.83 10.00
CA GLY A 959 1.61 22.26 8.64
C GLY A 959 0.83 23.57 8.62
N ILE A 960 -0.23 23.65 9.41
CA ILE A 960 -1.10 24.83 9.55
C ILE A 960 -0.29 26.06 9.97
N SER A 961 0.64 25.90 10.93
CA SER A 961 1.49 27.00 11.40
C SER A 961 2.63 27.34 10.43
N TYR A 962 3.08 26.40 9.59
CA TYR A 962 4.06 26.67 8.54
C TYR A 962 3.44 27.48 7.40
N LEU A 963 2.27 27.06 6.91
CA LEU A 963 1.56 27.71 5.81
C LEU A 963 1.13 29.15 6.14
N LEU A 964 0.61 29.43 7.34
CA LEU A 964 0.32 30.81 7.74
C LEU A 964 1.58 31.68 7.88
N LYS A 965 2.74 31.07 8.16
CA LYS A 965 4.01 31.78 8.26
C LYS A 965 4.68 31.98 6.88
N SER A 966 4.52 31.06 5.93
CA SER A 966 5.06 31.23 4.56
C SER A 966 4.21 32.14 3.69
N GLU A 967 2.89 32.03 3.76
CA GLU A 967 1.99 32.75 2.83
C GLU A 967 1.48 34.10 3.36
N ARG A 968 1.59 34.34 4.68
CA ARG A 968 1.00 35.50 5.38
C ARG A 968 1.91 36.11 6.48
N ASP A 969 3.15 35.65 6.63
CA ASP A 969 4.12 36.08 7.67
C ASP A 969 3.64 35.95 9.14
N LEU A 970 2.58 35.20 9.44
CA LEU A 970 1.97 35.11 10.77
C LEU A 970 2.65 34.04 11.66
N ASP A 971 3.52 34.46 12.57
CA ASP A 971 4.20 33.58 13.54
C ASP A 971 3.33 33.34 14.79
N LEU A 972 2.26 32.54 14.62
CA LEU A 972 1.28 32.28 15.67
C LEU A 972 1.93 31.71 16.95
N PRO A 973 1.63 32.24 18.16
CA PRO A 973 2.06 31.63 19.42
C PRO A 973 1.62 30.17 19.56
N ARG A 974 2.44 29.33 20.20
CA ARG A 974 2.24 27.86 20.23
C ARG A 974 0.88 27.41 20.77
N ARG A 975 0.21 28.22 21.59
CA ARG A 975 -1.15 27.94 22.09
C ARG A 975 -2.23 28.30 21.07
N LEU A 976 -2.12 29.47 20.42
CA LEU A 976 -2.94 29.83 19.26
C LEU A 976 -2.80 28.82 18.09
N GLN A 977 -1.60 28.29 17.82
CA GLN A 977 -1.41 27.21 16.85
C GLN A 977 -2.28 25.98 17.16
N ILE A 978 -2.38 25.59 18.44
CA ILE A 978 -3.17 24.44 18.88
C ILE A 978 -4.68 24.74 18.81
N GLU A 979 -5.05 25.99 19.11
CA GLU A 979 -6.44 26.46 19.04
C GLU A 979 -6.93 26.51 17.59
N PHE A 980 -6.24 27.24 16.71
CA PHE A 980 -6.60 27.35 15.30
C PHE A 980 -6.55 26.01 14.56
N SER A 981 -5.63 25.10 14.93
CA SER A 981 -5.63 23.73 14.38
C SER A 981 -6.97 23.01 14.58
N ARG A 982 -7.66 23.25 15.70
CA ARG A 982 -8.99 22.66 15.96
C ARG A 982 -10.10 23.29 15.11
N VAL A 983 -9.99 24.58 14.83
CA VAL A 983 -10.94 25.32 13.98
C VAL A 983 -10.82 24.84 12.53
N VAL A 984 -9.59 24.69 12.03
CA VAL A 984 -9.33 24.10 10.70
C VAL A 984 -9.79 22.64 10.64
N GLN A 985 -9.57 21.85 11.69
CA GLN A 985 -10.09 20.48 11.77
C GLN A 985 -11.62 20.43 11.71
N GLY A 986 -12.32 21.24 12.53
CA GLY A 986 -13.78 21.34 12.45
C GLY A 986 -14.29 21.73 11.05
N PHE A 987 -13.58 22.63 10.36
CA PHE A 987 -13.90 22.99 8.98
C PHE A 987 -13.67 21.84 7.98
N THR A 988 -12.55 21.11 8.07
CA THR A 988 -12.28 19.94 7.22
C THR A 988 -13.29 18.81 7.47
N ASP A 989 -13.68 18.61 8.73
CA ASP A 989 -14.58 17.53 9.13
C ASP A 989 -16.03 17.81 8.69
N GLU A 990 -16.46 19.09 8.69
CA GLU A 990 -17.78 19.50 8.17
C GLU A 990 -17.87 19.49 6.63
N HIS A 991 -16.79 19.88 5.93
CA HIS A 991 -16.82 20.09 4.48
C HIS A 991 -16.20 18.95 3.64
N GLY A 992 -15.45 18.03 4.25
CA GLY A 992 -14.85 16.86 3.60
C GLY A 992 -13.78 17.16 2.54
N SER A 993 -13.31 18.40 2.44
CA SER A 993 -12.43 18.91 1.39
C SER A 993 -10.99 19.10 1.85
N GLU A 994 -10.02 18.86 0.96
CA GLU A 994 -8.62 19.26 1.14
C GLU A 994 -8.52 20.79 1.28
N VAL A 995 -7.97 21.29 2.39
CA VAL A 995 -7.88 22.74 2.67
C VAL A 995 -6.65 23.33 2.01
N THR A 996 -6.87 24.27 1.09
CA THR A 996 -5.82 25.06 0.44
C THR A 996 -5.27 26.15 1.37
N ALA A 997 -4.17 26.81 0.99
CA ALA A 997 -3.65 27.95 1.73
C ALA A 997 -4.61 29.15 1.78
N ASP A 998 -5.39 29.38 0.72
CA ASP A 998 -6.43 30.43 0.70
C ASP A 998 -7.67 30.04 1.51
N ASP A 999 -8.03 28.75 1.58
CA ASP A 999 -9.04 28.27 2.52
C ASP A 999 -8.57 28.41 3.97
N LEU A 1000 -7.32 28.05 4.26
CA LEU A 1000 -6.70 28.23 5.57
C LEU A 1000 -6.74 29.72 6.00
N TRP A 1001 -6.43 30.63 5.07
CA TRP A 1001 -6.53 32.07 5.29
C TRP A 1001 -7.97 32.55 5.46
N ARG A 1002 -8.93 32.01 4.69
CA ARG A 1002 -10.37 32.30 4.82
C ARG A 1002 -10.91 31.88 6.19
N ILE A 1003 -10.57 30.68 6.66
CA ILE A 1003 -10.94 30.18 7.99
C ILE A 1003 -10.29 31.04 9.09
N PHE A 1004 -9.01 31.42 8.94
CA PHE A 1004 -8.33 32.30 9.90
C PHE A 1004 -8.97 33.69 10.00
N ASN A 1005 -9.41 34.28 8.88
CA ASN A 1005 -10.14 35.55 8.88
C ASN A 1005 -11.51 35.41 9.56
N ASP A 1006 -12.30 34.41 9.14
CA ASP A 1006 -13.65 34.23 9.70
C ASP A 1006 -13.62 33.92 11.21
N GLU A 1007 -12.57 33.24 11.70
CA GLU A 1007 -12.42 32.93 13.11
C GLU A 1007 -11.89 34.12 13.95
N TYR A 1008 -10.86 34.82 13.48
CA TYR A 1008 -10.10 35.76 14.32
C TYR A 1008 -10.20 37.24 13.92
N LEU A 1009 -10.63 37.58 12.71
CA LEU A 1009 -10.60 38.96 12.19
C LEU A 1009 -12.02 39.42 11.79
N PRO A 1010 -12.80 39.98 12.74
CA PRO A 1010 -14.18 40.42 12.52
C PRO A 1010 -14.36 41.29 11.26
N ALA A 1011 -15.20 40.84 10.33
CA ALA A 1011 -15.35 41.45 9.02
C ALA A 1011 -16.15 42.77 9.08
N GLU A 1012 -15.66 43.80 8.38
CA GLU A 1012 -16.36 45.08 8.25
C GLU A 1012 -17.48 45.03 7.18
N PRO A 1013 -18.56 45.83 7.31
CA PRO A 1013 -19.70 45.81 6.38
C PRO A 1013 -19.30 46.12 4.94
N GLY A 1014 -19.54 45.16 4.04
CA GLY A 1014 -19.22 45.26 2.60
C GLY A 1014 -18.00 44.43 2.16
N GLY A 1015 -17.34 43.71 3.07
CA GLY A 1015 -16.31 42.72 2.74
C GLY A 1015 -16.88 41.40 2.16
N PRO A 1016 -15.99 40.45 1.79
CA PRO A 1016 -16.38 39.14 1.24
C PRO A 1016 -16.88 38.13 2.30
N LEU A 1017 -16.73 38.43 3.59
CA LEU A 1017 -17.23 37.65 4.73
C LEU A 1017 -18.36 38.40 5.43
N SER A 1018 -19.25 37.67 6.10
CA SER A 1018 -20.36 38.28 6.83
C SER A 1018 -19.86 38.96 8.12
N PRO A 1019 -20.24 40.22 8.40
CA PRO A 1019 -19.90 40.88 9.65
C PRO A 1019 -20.44 40.14 10.88
N TRP A 1020 -19.58 39.91 11.87
CA TRP A 1020 -19.92 39.22 13.13
C TRP A 1020 -19.18 39.85 14.31
N GLY A 1021 -19.63 39.54 15.53
CA GLY A 1021 -19.08 40.06 16.78
C GLY A 1021 -19.87 41.23 17.39
N ARG A 1022 -19.73 41.41 18.71
CA ARG A 1022 -20.43 42.46 19.47
C ARG A 1022 -19.80 43.83 19.29
N LEU A 1023 -18.46 43.89 19.22
CA LEU A 1023 -17.66 45.11 19.25
C LEU A 1023 -16.88 45.33 17.94
N SER A 1024 -16.93 46.53 17.37
CA SER A 1024 -16.05 46.99 16.26
C SER A 1024 -15.34 48.29 16.65
N LEU A 1025 -14.05 48.41 16.30
CA LEU A 1025 -13.20 49.55 16.64
C LEU A 1025 -13.31 50.66 15.59
N ARG A 1026 -13.60 51.90 16.01
CA ARG A 1026 -13.73 53.06 15.10
C ARG A 1026 -12.66 54.12 15.29
N GLY A 1027 -12.10 54.26 16.49
CA GLY A 1027 -11.01 55.20 16.74
C GLY A 1027 -10.45 55.10 18.15
N THR A 1028 -9.20 55.50 18.32
CA THR A 1028 -8.47 55.43 19.59
C THR A 1028 -7.71 56.72 19.85
N ARG A 1029 -7.86 57.28 21.05
CA ARG A 1029 -7.11 58.44 21.53
C ARG A 1029 -6.46 58.06 22.86
N SER A 1030 -5.15 57.96 22.91
CA SER A 1030 -4.38 57.69 24.14
C SER A 1030 -3.63 58.92 24.61
N ALA A 1031 -3.48 59.07 25.93
CA ALA A 1031 -2.61 60.06 26.54
C ALA A 1031 -1.82 59.42 27.70
N SER A 1032 -0.49 59.46 27.56
CA SER A 1032 0.49 58.99 28.55
C SER A 1032 1.11 60.18 29.29
N ILE A 1033 1.37 60.01 30.59
CA ILE A 1033 1.96 61.03 31.47
C ILE A 1033 3.09 60.39 32.26
N GLU A 1034 4.26 61.04 32.31
CA GLU A 1034 5.53 60.47 32.81
C GLU A 1034 5.47 59.94 34.26
N ASP A 1035 4.64 60.55 35.12
CA ASP A 1035 4.36 60.14 36.51
C ASP A 1035 2.85 59.81 36.73
N GLY A 1036 2.11 59.42 35.69
CA GLY A 1036 0.65 59.18 35.76
C GLY A 1036 0.18 57.88 35.08
N PRO A 1037 -1.06 57.43 35.33
CA PRO A 1037 -1.63 56.30 34.59
C PRO A 1037 -1.89 56.70 33.13
N ASP A 1038 -1.63 55.77 32.21
CA ASP A 1038 -2.06 55.89 30.82
C ASP A 1038 -3.58 55.96 30.77
N THR A 1039 -4.09 56.87 29.93
CA THR A 1039 -5.52 57.02 29.68
C THR A 1039 -5.83 56.72 28.22
N ILE A 1040 -6.96 56.07 27.97
CA ILE A 1040 -7.45 55.80 26.62
C ILE A 1040 -8.94 56.12 26.49
N SER A 1041 -9.29 56.80 25.40
CA SER A 1041 -10.65 57.11 24.95
C SER A 1041 -10.85 56.40 23.61
N VAL A 1042 -11.75 55.43 23.57
CA VAL A 1042 -11.95 54.52 22.44
C VAL A 1042 -13.37 54.67 21.90
N ASP A 1043 -13.47 55.04 20.63
CA ASP A 1043 -14.72 55.02 19.89
C ASP A 1043 -14.92 53.61 19.32
N LEU A 1044 -16.01 52.96 19.71
CA LEU A 1044 -16.41 51.63 19.26
C LEU A 1044 -17.87 51.61 18.82
N VAL A 1045 -18.27 50.48 18.24
CA VAL A 1045 -19.67 50.12 17.98
C VAL A 1045 -20.00 48.90 18.84
N ASP A 1046 -21.01 48.98 19.70
CA ASP A 1046 -21.51 47.88 20.55
C ASP A 1046 -22.91 47.48 20.04
N ASN A 1047 -23.05 46.25 19.52
CA ASN A 1047 -24.29 45.74 18.92
C ASN A 1047 -24.91 46.65 17.83
N GLY A 1048 -24.08 47.42 17.11
CA GLY A 1048 -24.52 48.38 16.09
C GLY A 1048 -24.68 49.82 16.58
N GLU A 1049 -24.66 50.08 17.90
CA GLU A 1049 -24.72 51.43 18.46
C GLU A 1049 -23.31 52.04 18.66
N PRO A 1050 -23.00 53.23 18.12
CA PRO A 1050 -21.75 53.92 18.41
C PRO A 1050 -21.65 54.36 19.87
N ARG A 1051 -20.52 54.05 20.52
CA ARG A 1051 -20.23 54.43 21.92
C ARG A 1051 -18.75 54.77 22.07
N THR A 1052 -18.45 55.85 22.78
CA THR A 1052 -17.10 56.10 23.31
C THR A 1052 -17.00 55.52 24.71
N ILE A 1053 -15.93 54.76 24.98
CA ILE A 1053 -15.58 54.28 26.33
C ILE A 1053 -14.22 54.87 26.73
N GLU A 1054 -14.04 55.12 28.03
CA GLU A 1054 -12.80 55.70 28.56
C GLU A 1054 -12.32 54.91 29.78
N GLY A 1055 -11.00 54.74 29.89
CA GLY A 1055 -10.38 53.98 30.97
C GLY A 1055 -8.94 54.40 31.21
N SER A 1056 -8.36 53.91 32.31
CA SER A 1056 -7.00 54.22 32.73
C SER A 1056 -6.27 53.00 33.29
N GLY A 1057 -4.95 52.96 33.16
CA GLY A 1057 -4.14 51.81 33.56
C GLY A 1057 -2.63 52.08 33.52
N ASN A 1058 -1.83 51.01 33.60
CA ASN A 1058 -0.36 51.04 33.49
C ASN A 1058 0.15 50.85 32.05
N GLY A 1059 -0.71 51.09 31.06
CA GLY A 1059 -0.47 50.86 29.64
C GLY A 1059 -1.79 50.90 28.86
N PRO A 1060 -1.78 51.07 27.52
CA PRO A 1060 -3.00 51.21 26.72
C PRO A 1060 -3.89 49.96 26.75
N ILE A 1061 -3.30 48.76 26.82
CA ILE A 1061 -4.02 47.48 26.97
C ILE A 1061 -4.82 47.46 28.27
N ALA A 1062 -4.18 47.78 29.41
CA ALA A 1062 -4.83 47.77 30.71
C ALA A 1062 -5.89 48.88 30.83
N ALA A 1063 -5.61 50.06 30.27
CA ALA A 1063 -6.57 51.15 30.20
C ALA A 1063 -7.82 50.79 29.39
N PHE A 1064 -7.66 50.02 28.29
CA PHE A 1064 -8.78 49.54 27.48
C PHE A 1064 -9.58 48.42 28.14
N VAL A 1065 -8.92 47.45 28.78
CA VAL A 1065 -9.60 46.41 29.58
C VAL A 1065 -10.46 47.04 30.68
N ASN A 1066 -9.93 48.06 31.38
CA ASN A 1066 -10.69 48.80 32.39
C ASN A 1066 -11.83 49.65 31.78
N ALA A 1067 -11.74 50.06 30.51
CA ALA A 1067 -12.82 50.74 29.80
C ALA A 1067 -13.94 49.75 29.38
N LEU A 1068 -13.59 48.50 29.02
CA LEU A 1068 -14.53 47.43 28.68
C LEU A 1068 -15.33 46.96 29.90
N ASP A 1069 -14.73 46.94 31.09
CA ASP A 1069 -15.40 46.67 32.36
C ASP A 1069 -16.62 47.58 32.57
N GLY A 1070 -16.46 48.88 32.24
CA GLY A 1070 -17.51 49.90 32.29
C GLY A 1070 -18.71 49.68 31.34
N ILE A 1071 -18.63 48.74 30.39
CA ILE A 1071 -19.75 48.31 29.53
C ILE A 1071 -20.18 46.85 29.77
N GLY A 1072 -19.80 46.28 30.93
CA GLY A 1072 -20.15 44.92 31.33
C GLY A 1072 -19.40 43.85 30.54
N VAL A 1073 -18.17 44.13 30.11
CA VAL A 1073 -17.30 43.21 29.39
C VAL A 1073 -16.05 42.98 30.23
N HIS A 1074 -16.12 42.00 31.13
CA HIS A 1074 -14.99 41.62 31.98
C HIS A 1074 -13.97 40.80 31.18
N VAL A 1075 -12.74 41.31 31.06
CA VAL A 1075 -11.63 40.67 30.35
C VAL A 1075 -10.42 40.60 31.27
N GLN A 1076 -9.69 39.49 31.25
CA GLN A 1076 -8.36 39.39 31.85
C GLN A 1076 -7.37 38.88 30.81
N VAL A 1077 -6.37 39.71 30.47
CA VAL A 1077 -5.25 39.29 29.61
C VAL A 1077 -4.32 38.35 30.39
N LEU A 1078 -3.96 37.23 29.76
CA LEU A 1078 -3.14 36.16 30.33
C LEU A 1078 -1.77 36.04 29.65
N ASP A 1079 -1.70 36.28 28.33
CA ASP A 1079 -0.48 36.20 27.53
C ASP A 1079 -0.54 37.20 26.36
N TYR A 1080 0.63 37.61 25.87
CA TYR A 1080 0.78 38.65 24.85
C TYR A 1080 1.99 38.37 23.95
N ALA A 1081 1.78 38.44 22.64
CA ALA A 1081 2.85 38.41 21.65
C ALA A 1081 2.57 39.40 20.51
N GLU A 1082 3.63 40.02 19.98
CA GLU A 1082 3.57 40.91 18.81
C GLU A 1082 4.77 40.65 17.88
N HIS A 1083 4.58 40.90 16.58
CA HIS A 1083 5.68 41.10 15.63
C HIS A 1083 5.21 41.99 14.45
N ALA A 1084 6.17 42.51 13.69
CA ALA A 1084 5.89 43.13 12.39
C ALA A 1084 5.68 42.06 11.30
N LEU A 1085 4.85 42.36 10.30
CA LEU A 1085 4.66 41.56 9.09
C LEU A 1085 5.54 42.01 7.92
N SER A 1086 6.21 43.17 8.03
CA SER A 1086 7.10 43.69 7.00
C SER A 1086 8.13 44.66 7.59
N ALA A 1087 9.17 44.98 6.81
CA ALA A 1087 10.21 45.92 7.21
C ALA A 1087 9.96 47.32 6.61
N GLY A 1088 9.74 48.33 7.45
CA GLY A 1088 9.55 49.71 7.03
C GLY A 1088 8.93 50.59 8.09
N GLY A 1089 8.75 51.88 7.78
CA GLY A 1089 8.02 52.83 8.65
C GLY A 1089 6.50 52.64 8.60
N ASP A 1090 5.98 52.07 7.52
CA ASP A 1090 4.56 51.80 7.27
C ASP A 1090 4.20 50.31 7.49
N ALA A 1091 4.96 49.60 8.32
CA ALA A 1091 4.83 48.17 8.54
C ALA A 1091 3.57 47.81 9.34
N THR A 1092 2.82 46.79 8.90
CA THR A 1092 1.69 46.23 9.66
C THR A 1092 2.20 45.40 10.82
N ALA A 1093 1.69 45.64 12.03
CA ALA A 1093 1.91 44.80 13.19
C ALA A 1093 0.82 43.72 13.30
N ALA A 1094 1.23 42.52 13.70
CA ALA A 1094 0.35 41.45 14.16
C ALA A 1094 0.47 41.32 15.68
N ALA A 1095 -0.66 41.39 16.38
CA ALA A 1095 -0.75 41.19 17.82
C ALA A 1095 -1.65 40.00 18.14
N TYR A 1096 -1.21 39.19 19.11
CA TYR A 1096 -1.88 37.99 19.60
C TYR A 1096 -2.05 38.11 21.11
N VAL A 1097 -3.28 37.98 21.61
CA VAL A 1097 -3.59 38.18 23.03
C VAL A 1097 -4.43 37.01 23.54
N GLU A 1098 -3.95 36.32 24.58
CA GLU A 1098 -4.74 35.31 25.28
C GLU A 1098 -5.58 36.00 26.35
N CYS A 1099 -6.90 35.85 26.29
CA CYS A 1099 -7.83 36.47 27.22
C CYS A 1099 -8.68 35.41 27.91
N ALA A 1100 -8.87 35.56 29.22
CA ALA A 1100 -10.06 35.03 29.89
C ALA A 1100 -11.21 36.03 29.74
N VAL A 1101 -12.36 35.56 29.25
CA VAL A 1101 -13.59 36.34 29.06
C VAL A 1101 -14.75 35.51 29.60
N GLY A 1102 -15.24 35.87 30.79
CA GLY A 1102 -16.10 34.98 31.57
C GLY A 1102 -15.38 33.68 31.94
N ASP A 1103 -16.06 32.53 31.77
CA ASP A 1103 -15.48 31.21 32.03
C ASP A 1103 -14.61 30.67 30.88
N GLN A 1104 -14.51 31.38 29.75
CA GLN A 1104 -13.76 30.95 28.57
C GLN A 1104 -12.34 31.56 28.54
N THR A 1105 -11.35 30.77 28.12
CA THR A 1105 -9.98 31.25 27.83
C THR A 1105 -9.65 30.95 26.37
N LEU A 1106 -9.29 31.98 25.62
CA LEU A 1106 -9.14 31.93 24.17
C LEU A 1106 -8.23 33.05 23.64
N TRP A 1107 -7.68 32.84 22.44
CA TRP A 1107 -6.83 33.83 21.77
C TRP A 1107 -7.63 34.81 20.90
N GLY A 1108 -7.18 36.06 20.84
CA GLY A 1108 -7.62 37.04 19.86
C GLY A 1108 -6.45 37.52 19.02
N VAL A 1109 -6.72 37.91 17.77
CA VAL A 1109 -5.72 38.39 16.81
C VAL A 1109 -6.13 39.76 16.28
N GLY A 1110 -5.16 40.65 16.09
CA GLY A 1110 -5.39 41.99 15.55
C GLY A 1110 -4.26 42.42 14.63
N LEU A 1111 -4.63 42.89 13.44
CA LEU A 1111 -3.69 43.41 12.44
C LEU A 1111 -3.93 44.91 12.23
N ASP A 1112 -2.88 45.73 12.35
CA ASP A 1112 -2.92 47.17 12.12
C ASP A 1112 -1.50 47.77 11.93
N PRO A 1113 -1.31 48.85 11.14
CA PRO A 1113 -0.05 49.61 11.13
C PRO A 1113 0.36 50.22 12.48
N SER A 1114 -0.59 50.43 13.40
CA SER A 1114 -0.32 50.84 14.77
C SER A 1114 -0.29 49.64 15.70
N ILE A 1115 0.87 49.35 16.32
CA ILE A 1115 1.06 48.29 17.33
C ILE A 1115 -0.02 48.37 18.43
N THR A 1116 -0.28 49.58 18.93
CA THR A 1116 -1.33 49.83 19.92
C THR A 1116 -2.70 49.41 19.37
N THR A 1117 -3.06 49.80 18.15
CA THR A 1117 -4.35 49.48 17.54
C THR A 1117 -4.49 47.98 17.25
N ALA A 1118 -3.41 47.31 16.85
CA ALA A 1118 -3.35 45.86 16.69
C ALA A 1118 -3.66 45.14 18.01
N SER A 1119 -3.05 45.58 19.12
CA SER A 1119 -3.32 45.01 20.46
C SER A 1119 -4.79 45.16 20.91
N LEU A 1120 -5.40 46.30 20.59
CA LEU A 1120 -6.80 46.59 20.94
C LEU A 1120 -7.77 45.79 20.06
N LYS A 1121 -7.48 45.64 18.76
CA LYS A 1121 -8.19 44.75 17.85
C LYS A 1121 -8.13 43.29 18.30
N ALA A 1122 -6.98 42.83 18.79
CA ALA A 1122 -6.82 41.47 19.30
C ALA A 1122 -7.69 41.22 20.55
N ILE A 1123 -7.78 42.19 21.47
CA ILE A 1123 -8.68 42.09 22.63
C ILE A 1123 -10.16 42.08 22.20
N ILE A 1124 -10.53 42.89 21.21
CA ILE A 1124 -11.88 42.88 20.61
C ILE A 1124 -12.18 41.55 19.92
N SER A 1125 -11.22 40.97 19.21
CA SER A 1125 -11.30 39.63 18.59
C SER A 1125 -11.61 38.57 19.65
N ALA A 1126 -10.86 38.52 20.75
CA ALA A 1126 -11.12 37.58 21.84
C ALA A 1126 -12.50 37.78 22.50
N VAL A 1127 -12.93 39.02 22.73
CA VAL A 1127 -14.27 39.32 23.27
C VAL A 1127 -15.38 38.89 22.30
N ASN A 1128 -15.22 39.14 21.00
CA ASN A 1128 -16.22 38.77 20.00
C ASN A 1128 -16.34 37.25 19.84
N ARG A 1129 -15.22 36.53 19.88
CA ARG A 1129 -15.19 35.06 19.85
C ARG A 1129 -15.79 34.43 21.10
N ALA A 1130 -15.59 35.04 22.28
CA ALA A 1130 -16.18 34.57 23.54
C ALA A 1130 -17.72 34.69 23.60
N LEU A 1131 -18.31 35.39 22.62
CA LEU A 1131 -19.75 35.69 22.49
C LEU A 1131 -20.36 35.09 21.21
N ARG A 1132 -19.63 34.21 20.51
CA ARG A 1132 -20.03 33.52 19.27
C ARG A 1132 -20.46 32.08 19.56
#